data_AF-A0A958K1Z9-F1
#
_entry.id   AF-A0A958K1Z9-F1
#
_cell.length_a   1.000
_cell.length_b   1.000
_cell.length_c   1.000
_cell.angle_alpha   90.00
_cell.angle_beta   90.00
_cell.angle_gamma   90.00
#
_symmetry.space_group_name_H-M   'P 1'
#
loop_
_entity.id
_entity.type
_entity.pdbx_description
1 polymer ?
#
loop_
_entity_poly.entity_id
_entity_poly.type
_entity_poly.pdbx_seq_one_letter_code
_entity_poly.pdbx_strand_id
1 'polypeptide(L)'
;MSKAMSVNESGYNVDLNRTLKRKRVSKALIKAVLWSIPIIALVVFTLSYVARLPRERHARNAGFFERVKLGAERAIKGTYLVMVAPANDAKSSKLPVVELYMRGNRLDKLQSKLPTSGREYQKAELKIDNKEYKVSARYRGDSINHWAFPQKSWRIRLEKDKFYEGMKYLNLNVPRVKTQISNWLGYELAKGFPGLLVPEARYVHFRLNRIFDGVRVLVEQIDQEFLRRRNLPPGKILIGDIGFEHIYGQAERKHIYKETNAWNVRPVHEADMGLDEMSELLRIIREEHNPYSFYKKMNELVDMDAMLSYMALLELVGSVHVDETHNGKFYFNPVAGKFSPVVWDTVAYFWKNKGVDLASNSLFRVLLANPEFREKKDQLLWNAVNGSAATPKVRNIISRKVNEIRPDIESFALKLHANDKGIENVSNEEWEESIVELKRMVASRNTMIKQYLRESDAAYGLQEKDGKNLFAVQPRSAAGLILQSLRVKLENAPEGSQVALVRVGLEDMGIAIDPAKAKAVATVGKNGVAVFDSVGDHLYSKRRFDGKRERVIVPGTYVYEIQVPAGARIEKLARINVVNAITKEPFTIRRDAEMNIPVAHKANSVWWRPDDFAGVDTVTWSGNVVVSETKVFTTGQALTVAPGTTVRLGSNVSLIFDGATFTALGTEDQPIVFESDPKAEFPWGVIGAQDATVTLNHVSVKGGSEANVDFTHYAEAMSFYHTKTDIQNSYFEDNSISLSGSTAAIKQVSFSSPRRELVLSENSVVKLDKVKRLGYEPVHALAILDKPAYGTPRRTEREFKFAIMGEGVDKADPEKVAWEIHKALDSSIKNDSGWSAPKLPDVQSKYWHDDDVGDFLFRDIYFDTPDKLAEKYAISYRYRNRYSSMKAYKYHVKRPDWSRMWPYRLEYQAKVERQELGAGFSTVEEARFEFRKESSPFSNDRLPPEAPWDYDLFGPYFETGTYKGMVTYPGQEVLRYLVDKEGKKDYAFTPRAVILTERYRQHLNIKTPWGSGPNPEQSYILSLDNSIVYEAKSYLEYLKARKYGDKDAEAPPPAGTMLEVEVEFERNVSDKLDKSIELAKKEGRTEDMNRLTAARDAFLADQQHIMEVITEHFRDKQIQVKPVSESKYVQAVGLL
;
A
#
# COMPACT_ATOMS: atom_id res chain seq x y z
N MET A 1 50.92 54.61 5.29
CA MET A 1 50.90 55.53 6.44
C MET A 1 50.12 54.89 7.58
N SER A 2 50.59 55.11 8.83
CA SER A 2 50.11 54.62 10.15
C SER A 2 50.04 53.10 10.38
N LYS A 3 50.99 52.50 11.15
CA LYS A 3 51.09 52.40 12.64
C LYS A 3 49.90 51.63 13.26
N ALA A 4 50.06 50.63 14.13
CA ALA A 4 51.23 50.11 14.84
C ALA A 4 50.89 48.77 15.52
N MET A 5 51.93 47.93 15.69
CA MET A 5 52.30 47.14 16.89
C MET A 5 51.31 46.11 17.46
N SER A 6 51.67 44.92 17.95
CA SER A 6 52.92 44.13 18.14
C SER A 6 52.44 42.99 19.07
N VAL A 7 52.71 41.68 18.91
CA VAL A 7 53.99 40.96 19.05
C VAL A 7 53.77 39.72 19.95
N ASN A 8 54.35 38.61 19.47
CA ASN A 8 54.96 37.45 20.15
C ASN A 8 54.16 36.26 20.70
N GLU A 9 54.28 35.17 19.93
CA GLU A 9 55.05 33.95 20.26
C GLU A 9 55.67 33.84 21.67
N SER A 10 55.39 32.72 22.35
CA SER A 10 56.41 31.93 23.06
C SER A 10 55.79 30.63 23.56
N GLY A 11 56.39 29.51 23.18
CA GLY A 11 56.05 28.20 23.75
C GLY A 11 56.32 28.19 25.25
N TYR A 12 55.45 27.53 26.01
CA TYR A 12 55.78 27.11 27.37
C TYR A 12 55.40 25.66 27.63
N ASN A 13 56.44 24.96 28.05
CA ASN A 13 56.63 23.56 28.29
C ASN A 13 55.89 23.12 29.58
N VAL A 14 55.02 22.12 29.48
CA VAL A 14 54.27 21.56 30.63
C VAL A 14 55.13 20.50 31.32
N ASP A 15 56.24 20.92 31.91
CA ASP A 15 57.04 20.04 32.78
C ASP A 15 57.67 20.81 33.95
N LEU A 16 56.90 21.71 34.59
CA LEU A 16 57.34 22.40 35.81
C LEU A 16 56.17 22.87 36.71
N ASN A 17 55.21 22.00 36.98
CA ASN A 17 54.33 22.14 38.16
C ASN A 17 54.26 20.86 39.00
N ARG A 18 55.22 19.96 38.77
CA ARG A 18 55.74 19.07 39.80
C ARG A 18 56.65 19.90 40.69
N THR A 19 56.52 19.73 42.00
CA THR A 19 57.33 20.31 43.10
C THR A 19 56.73 21.58 43.72
N LEU A 20 56.24 21.44 44.95
CA LEU A 20 55.81 22.49 45.91
C LEU A 20 54.32 22.88 45.99
N LYS A 21 53.43 21.90 46.09
CA LYS A 21 52.25 22.02 47.00
C LYS A 21 51.86 20.71 47.70
N ARG A 22 52.86 19.89 48.03
CA ARG A 22 52.77 18.86 49.08
C ARG A 22 53.55 19.35 50.30
N LYS A 23 52.82 19.82 51.32
CA LYS A 23 53.07 19.54 52.74
C LYS A 23 52.02 20.28 53.57
N ARG A 24 51.16 19.51 54.25
CA ARG A 24 50.10 19.91 55.20
C ARG A 24 48.71 20.29 54.67
N VAL A 25 48.26 19.68 53.57
CA VAL A 25 46.83 19.28 53.49
C VAL A 25 46.78 17.80 53.88
N SER A 26 46.04 17.55 54.94
CA SER A 26 46.35 16.59 55.99
C SER A 26 46.33 15.12 55.54
N LYS A 27 47.15 14.28 56.18
CA LYS A 27 46.96 12.81 56.17
C LYS A 27 45.52 12.45 56.58
N ALA A 28 44.81 13.33 57.29
CA ALA A 28 43.38 13.22 57.57
C ALA A 28 42.50 13.47 56.34
N LEU A 29 42.85 14.38 55.41
CA LEU A 29 42.12 14.55 54.15
C LEU A 29 42.39 13.41 53.16
N ILE A 30 43.62 12.88 53.11
CA ILE A 30 43.92 11.69 52.28
C ILE A 30 43.27 10.43 52.89
N LYS A 31 43.26 10.28 54.21
CA LYS A 31 42.50 9.21 54.87
C LYS A 31 40.99 9.44 54.74
N ALA A 32 40.47 10.65 54.85
CA ALA A 32 39.05 10.95 54.62
C ALA A 32 38.68 10.74 53.16
N VAL A 33 39.55 11.05 52.19
CA VAL A 33 39.35 10.71 50.77
C VAL A 33 39.40 9.20 50.58
N LEU A 34 40.39 8.49 51.14
CA LEU A 34 40.50 7.03 51.07
C LEU A 34 39.40 6.27 51.81
N TRP A 35 38.81 6.83 52.87
CA TRP A 35 37.64 6.29 53.58
C TRP A 35 36.31 6.75 52.97
N SER A 36 36.30 7.91 52.32
CA SER A 36 35.20 8.36 51.48
C SER A 36 35.20 7.66 50.13
N ILE A 37 36.27 7.05 49.65
CA ILE A 37 36.24 6.26 48.41
C ILE A 37 35.33 5.05 48.58
N PRO A 38 35.39 4.25 49.67
CA PRO A 38 34.39 3.23 49.97
C PRO A 38 33.00 3.79 50.17
N ILE A 39 32.83 4.94 50.83
CA ILE A 39 31.49 5.51 51.11
C ILE A 39 30.88 6.19 49.87
N ILE A 40 31.67 6.88 49.05
CA ILE A 40 31.30 7.46 47.76
C ILE A 40 31.13 6.34 46.76
N ALA A 41 31.99 5.31 46.74
CA ALA A 41 31.74 4.11 45.97
C ALA A 41 30.47 3.42 46.46
N LEU A 42 30.19 3.34 47.76
CA LEU A 42 28.96 2.77 48.31
C LEU A 42 27.75 3.65 48.01
N VAL A 43 27.85 4.98 48.01
CA VAL A 43 26.75 5.92 47.72
C VAL A 43 26.52 6.01 46.21
N VAL A 44 27.57 6.05 45.38
CA VAL A 44 27.48 5.91 43.92
C VAL A 44 26.98 4.52 43.57
N PHE A 45 27.41 3.48 44.28
CA PHE A 45 26.90 2.11 44.13
C PHE A 45 25.45 2.06 44.56
N THR A 46 25.03 2.66 45.67
CA THR A 46 23.66 2.66 46.21
C THR A 46 22.73 3.51 45.34
N LEU A 47 23.17 4.68 44.85
CA LEU A 47 22.43 5.53 43.92
C LEU A 47 22.36 4.91 42.52
N SER A 48 23.43 4.29 42.04
CA SER A 48 23.43 3.47 40.80
C SER A 48 22.57 2.22 40.96
N TYR A 49 22.54 1.63 42.16
CA TYR A 49 21.77 0.45 42.54
C TYR A 49 20.26 0.75 42.63
N VAL A 50 19.87 1.89 43.21
CA VAL A 50 18.47 2.36 43.24
C VAL A 50 18.02 2.85 41.86
N ALA A 51 18.90 3.54 41.11
CA ALA A 51 18.61 3.98 39.74
C ALA A 51 18.56 2.84 38.71
N ARG A 52 19.07 1.63 39.04
CA ARG A 52 19.15 0.46 38.15
C ARG A 52 18.42 -0.78 38.69
N LEU A 53 17.39 -0.60 39.52
CA LEU A 53 16.47 -1.70 39.84
C LEU A 53 15.99 -2.36 38.53
N PRO A 54 16.09 -3.69 38.37
CA PRO A 54 15.73 -4.33 37.11
C PRO A 54 14.21 -4.25 36.92
N ARG A 55 13.76 -3.30 36.10
CA ARG A 55 12.39 -3.22 35.56
C ARG A 55 12.12 -4.30 34.50
N GLU A 56 12.78 -5.45 34.61
CA GLU A 56 12.73 -6.52 33.63
C GLU A 56 11.54 -7.44 33.90
N ARG A 57 10.93 -7.94 32.83
CA ARG A 57 9.77 -8.85 32.88
C ARG A 57 10.02 -10.08 33.74
N HIS A 58 11.28 -10.54 33.85
CA HIS A 58 11.70 -11.76 34.56
C HIS A 58 12.07 -11.53 36.03
N ALA A 59 12.44 -10.30 36.42
CA ALA A 59 12.78 -9.97 37.82
C ALA A 59 11.54 -9.64 38.68
N ARG A 60 10.34 -9.61 38.07
CA ARG A 60 9.07 -9.43 38.78
C ARG A 60 8.84 -10.48 39.86
N ASN A 61 9.26 -11.72 39.61
CA ASN A 61 9.03 -12.86 40.51
C ASN A 61 10.28 -13.23 41.34
N ALA A 62 11.42 -12.57 41.11
CA ALA A 62 12.64 -12.81 41.88
C ALA A 62 12.53 -12.28 43.31
N GLY A 63 13.17 -12.95 44.26
CA GLY A 63 13.23 -12.47 45.65
C GLY A 63 13.98 -11.12 45.75
N PHE A 64 13.78 -10.39 46.86
CA PHE A 64 14.50 -9.13 47.08
C PHE A 64 16.03 -9.30 46.93
N PHE A 65 16.61 -10.29 47.61
CA PHE A 65 18.05 -10.57 47.59
C PHE A 65 18.59 -10.99 46.21
N GLU A 66 17.81 -11.71 45.41
CA GLU A 66 18.20 -12.06 44.03
C GLU A 66 18.25 -10.81 43.15
N ARG A 67 17.28 -9.90 43.28
CA ARG A 67 17.32 -8.62 42.56
C ARG A 67 18.52 -7.77 42.98
N VAL A 68 18.85 -7.76 44.27
CA VAL A 68 20.04 -7.08 44.81
C VAL A 68 21.31 -7.61 44.15
N LYS A 69 21.49 -8.94 44.17
CA LYS A 69 22.66 -9.62 43.61
C LYS A 69 22.80 -9.35 42.11
N LEU A 70 21.72 -9.51 41.34
CA LEU A 70 21.71 -9.25 39.89
C LEU A 70 22.02 -7.79 39.57
N GLY A 71 21.49 -6.84 40.34
CA GLY A 71 21.79 -5.42 40.19
C GLY A 71 23.26 -5.10 40.45
N ALA A 72 23.83 -5.67 41.52
CA ALA A 72 25.24 -5.54 41.88
C ALA A 72 26.17 -6.10 40.79
N GLU A 73 25.93 -7.33 40.34
CA GLU A 73 26.71 -7.98 39.28
C GLU A 73 26.72 -7.14 38.00
N ARG A 74 25.56 -6.62 37.58
CA ARG A 74 25.43 -5.77 36.39
C ARG A 74 26.11 -4.42 36.55
N ALA A 75 26.02 -3.80 37.72
CA ALA A 75 26.67 -2.53 38.00
C ALA A 75 28.20 -2.66 38.01
N ILE A 76 28.72 -3.74 38.61
CA ILE A 76 30.15 -4.07 38.62
C ILE A 76 30.63 -4.33 37.19
N LYS A 77 29.96 -5.22 36.44
CA LYS A 77 30.31 -5.53 35.04
C LYS A 77 30.29 -4.27 34.18
N GLY A 78 29.25 -3.44 34.28
CA GLY A 78 29.15 -2.19 33.52
C GLY A 78 30.27 -1.20 33.86
N THR A 79 30.61 -1.04 35.14
CA THR A 79 31.71 -0.16 35.57
C THR A 79 33.05 -0.67 35.07
N TYR A 80 33.31 -1.98 35.20
CA TYR A 80 34.51 -2.62 34.68
C TYR A 80 34.67 -2.38 33.18
N LEU A 81 33.62 -2.65 32.39
CA LEU A 81 33.64 -2.46 30.94
C LEU A 81 33.92 -1.02 30.52
N VAL A 82 33.39 -0.04 31.24
CA VAL A 82 33.69 1.39 30.98
C VAL A 82 35.14 1.73 31.30
N MET A 83 35.71 1.15 32.37
CA MET A 83 37.12 1.40 32.75
C MET A 83 38.13 0.78 31.79
N VAL A 84 37.80 -0.35 31.17
CA VAL A 84 38.72 -1.08 30.26
C VAL A 84 38.49 -0.79 28.78
N ALA A 85 37.47 0.00 28.44
CA ALA A 85 37.20 0.35 27.04
C ALA A 85 38.29 1.29 26.49
N PRO A 86 38.74 1.08 25.23
CA PRO A 86 39.64 2.00 24.56
C PRO A 86 38.94 3.34 24.26
N ALA A 87 39.68 4.31 23.71
CA ALA A 87 39.23 5.69 23.51
C ALA A 87 37.77 5.80 23.03
N ASN A 88 37.03 6.75 23.63
CA ASN A 88 35.58 6.91 23.48
C ASN A 88 35.06 7.14 22.05
N ASP A 89 35.91 7.33 21.04
CA ASP A 89 35.51 7.51 19.64
C ASP A 89 36.57 6.89 18.70
N ALA A 90 36.12 6.03 17.78
CA ALA A 90 36.99 5.31 16.86
C ALA A 90 37.58 6.26 15.77
N LYS A 91 38.88 6.60 15.90
CA LYS A 91 39.59 7.45 14.93
C LYS A 91 39.59 6.95 13.48
N SER A 92 39.34 5.66 13.25
CA SER A 92 39.44 4.98 11.95
C SER A 92 38.15 4.27 11.52
N SER A 93 36.97 4.78 11.95
CA SER A 93 35.68 4.19 11.56
C SER A 93 35.55 4.09 10.04
N LYS A 94 35.08 2.92 9.59
CA LYS A 94 34.74 2.64 8.18
C LYS A 94 33.25 2.84 7.90
N LEU A 95 32.47 3.14 8.94
CA LEU A 95 31.02 3.25 8.87
C LEU A 95 30.63 4.71 8.53
N PRO A 96 29.49 4.92 7.84
CA PRO A 96 28.91 6.25 7.72
C PRO A 96 28.66 6.84 9.10
N VAL A 97 29.15 8.07 9.31
CA VAL A 97 28.94 8.81 10.56
C VAL A 97 27.57 9.47 10.53
N VAL A 98 26.78 9.19 11.56
CA VAL A 98 25.45 9.76 11.76
C VAL A 98 25.41 10.47 13.09
N GLU A 99 25.22 11.79 13.06
CA GLU A 99 25.21 12.61 14.26
C GLU A 99 23.82 13.23 14.48
N LEU A 100 23.22 12.96 15.63
CA LEU A 100 21.98 13.59 16.07
C LEU A 100 22.29 14.66 17.12
N TYR A 101 21.81 15.87 16.87
CA TYR A 101 21.95 17.02 17.76
C TYR A 101 20.60 17.37 18.38
N MET A 102 20.51 17.32 19.70
CA MET A 102 19.30 17.62 20.45
C MET A 102 19.64 18.37 21.74
N ARG A 103 18.93 19.49 21.96
CA ARG A 103 19.08 20.31 23.18
C ARG A 103 18.77 19.47 24.43
N GLY A 104 19.50 19.73 25.52
CA GLY A 104 19.37 19.00 26.80
C GLY A 104 17.93 18.92 27.30
N ASN A 105 17.24 20.05 27.36
CA ASN A 105 15.83 20.09 27.80
C ASN A 105 14.86 19.23 26.96
N ARG A 106 15.18 18.97 25.68
CA ARG A 106 14.39 18.05 24.83
C ARG A 106 14.74 16.58 25.11
N LEU A 107 16.00 16.29 25.42
CA LEU A 107 16.41 14.97 25.91
C LEU A 107 15.77 14.66 27.26
N ASP A 108 15.69 15.64 28.16
CA ASP A 108 15.03 15.51 29.46
C ASP A 108 13.54 15.20 29.29
N LYS A 109 12.87 15.86 28.34
CA LYS A 109 11.48 15.54 27.97
C LYS A 109 11.33 14.09 27.54
N LEU A 110 12.19 13.58 26.66
CA LEU A 110 12.14 12.18 26.22
C LEU A 110 12.32 11.19 27.38
N GLN A 111 13.07 11.56 28.43
CA GLN A 111 13.37 10.70 29.58
C GLN A 111 12.40 10.85 30.76
N SER A 112 11.59 11.92 30.77
CA SER A 112 10.75 12.32 31.91
C SER A 112 9.78 11.23 32.42
N LYS A 113 9.17 10.45 31.53
CA LYS A 113 8.17 9.42 31.86
C LYS A 113 8.23 8.26 30.87
N LEU A 114 9.33 7.53 30.89
CA LEU A 114 9.53 6.37 30.01
C LEU A 114 8.58 5.22 30.35
N PRO A 115 8.06 4.49 29.33
CA PRO A 115 8.38 4.65 27.91
C PRO A 115 7.51 5.66 27.14
N THR A 116 6.43 6.17 27.73
CA THR A 116 5.47 7.07 27.07
C THR A 116 6.13 8.33 26.54
N SER A 117 6.93 9.02 27.36
CA SER A 117 7.63 10.24 26.97
C SER A 117 8.64 10.01 25.84
N GLY A 118 9.23 8.82 25.77
CA GLY A 118 10.19 8.44 24.74
C GLY A 118 9.55 8.29 23.36
N ARG A 119 8.22 8.17 23.27
CA ARG A 119 7.48 8.03 22.02
C ARG A 119 7.07 9.37 21.41
N GLU A 120 7.32 10.48 22.10
CA GLU A 120 7.00 11.82 21.63
C GLU A 120 8.13 12.41 20.79
N TYR A 121 7.79 13.01 19.64
CA TYR A 121 8.78 13.61 18.77
C TYR A 121 9.32 14.93 19.34
N GLN A 122 10.64 15.05 19.40
CA GLN A 122 11.33 16.29 19.74
C GLN A 122 12.12 16.81 18.55
N LYS A 123 12.14 18.13 18.34
CA LYS A 123 12.92 18.75 17.26
C LYS A 123 14.43 18.56 17.51
N ALA A 124 15.17 18.24 16.46
CA ALA A 124 16.61 17.97 16.48
C ALA A 124 17.24 18.31 15.11
N GLU A 125 18.56 18.21 15.02
CA GLU A 125 19.32 18.30 13.76
C GLU A 125 20.06 16.99 13.52
N LEU A 126 20.08 16.51 12.29
CA LEU A 126 20.76 15.29 11.88
C LEU A 126 21.85 15.64 10.87
N LYS A 127 23.07 15.17 11.10
CA LYS A 127 24.16 15.20 10.12
C LYS A 127 24.46 13.78 9.67
N ILE A 128 24.41 13.55 8.36
CA ILE A 128 24.67 12.26 7.72
C ILE A 128 25.24 12.50 6.31
N ASP A 129 26.35 11.84 5.96
CA ASP A 129 27.08 12.01 4.69
C ASP A 129 27.36 13.48 4.33
N ASN A 130 27.86 14.26 5.31
CA ASN A 130 28.13 15.70 5.20
C ASN A 130 26.90 16.57 4.87
N LYS A 131 25.68 16.02 4.95
CA LYS A 131 24.43 16.75 4.77
C LYS A 131 23.76 16.96 6.11
N GLU A 132 23.21 18.15 6.32
CA GLU A 132 22.50 18.53 7.52
C GLU A 132 20.99 18.60 7.26
N TYR A 133 20.22 18.04 8.18
CA TYR A 133 18.77 17.99 8.11
C TYR A 133 18.20 18.48 9.43
N LYS A 134 17.23 19.39 9.35
CA LYS A 134 16.30 19.58 10.46
C LYS A 134 15.37 18.39 10.54
N VAL A 135 15.22 17.83 11.74
CA VAL A 135 14.47 16.59 11.95
C VAL A 135 13.62 16.66 13.22
N SER A 136 12.70 15.72 13.34
CA SER A 136 12.11 15.36 14.63
C SER A 136 12.57 13.95 14.99
N ALA A 137 13.05 13.75 16.21
CA ALA A 137 13.54 12.46 16.69
C ALA A 137 12.82 12.04 17.97
N ARG A 138 12.65 10.72 18.13
CA ARG A 138 12.09 10.08 19.32
C ARG A 138 12.74 8.71 19.54
N TYR A 139 12.52 8.10 20.70
CA TYR A 139 12.89 6.71 20.90
C TYR A 139 12.00 5.76 20.08
N ARG A 140 12.57 4.62 19.70
CA ARG A 140 11.93 3.60 18.85
C ARG A 140 11.99 2.24 19.52
N GLY A 141 10.92 1.45 19.39
CA GLY A 141 10.89 0.05 19.82
C GLY A 141 10.10 -0.12 21.09
N ASP A 142 9.52 -1.30 21.26
CA ASP A 142 8.64 -1.57 22.39
C ASP A 142 9.43 -2.15 23.57
N SER A 143 10.38 -3.03 23.31
CA SER A 143 11.23 -3.65 24.35
C SER A 143 12.16 -2.64 25.04
N ILE A 144 12.37 -2.88 26.34
CA ILE A 144 13.08 -1.98 27.26
C ILE A 144 14.54 -1.69 26.86
N ASN A 145 15.20 -2.60 26.14
CA ASN A 145 16.56 -2.42 25.58
C ASN A 145 16.66 -1.21 24.64
N HIS A 146 15.54 -0.74 24.08
CA HIS A 146 15.57 0.35 23.12
C HIS A 146 15.51 1.74 23.74
N TRP A 147 15.01 1.87 24.97
CA TRP A 147 14.68 3.17 25.55
C TRP A 147 15.05 3.36 27.02
N ALA A 148 15.30 2.30 27.81
CA ALA A 148 15.63 2.47 29.23
C ALA A 148 17.13 2.48 29.54
N PHE A 149 17.95 1.87 28.68
CA PHE A 149 19.40 1.76 28.89
C PHE A 149 20.14 2.92 28.21
N PRO A 150 21.41 3.21 28.56
CA PRO A 150 22.14 4.37 28.04
C PRO A 150 22.02 4.53 26.51
N GLN A 151 22.28 3.46 25.77
CA GLN A 151 22.04 3.42 24.33
C GLN A 151 20.55 3.41 24.01
N LYS A 152 20.14 4.37 23.19
CA LYS A 152 18.75 4.49 22.71
C LYS A 152 18.65 4.12 21.25
N SER A 153 17.56 3.45 20.89
CA SER A 153 17.14 3.33 19.48
C SER A 153 16.31 4.54 19.09
N TRP A 154 16.57 5.10 17.92
CA TRP A 154 15.95 6.35 17.48
C TRP A 154 15.08 6.13 16.24
N ARG A 155 13.91 6.76 16.22
CA ARG A 155 13.19 7.02 14.97
C ARG A 155 13.34 8.50 14.66
N ILE A 156 13.95 8.78 13.52
CA ILE A 156 14.20 10.14 13.03
C ILE A 156 13.27 10.38 11.85
N ARG A 157 12.49 11.46 11.90
CA ARG A 157 11.60 11.92 10.84
C ARG A 157 12.20 13.19 10.24
N LEU A 158 12.54 13.16 8.96
CA LEU A 158 13.02 14.33 8.25
C LEU A 158 11.88 15.35 8.07
N GLU A 159 12.17 16.65 8.20
CA GLU A 159 11.17 17.72 7.97
C GLU A 159 10.55 17.66 6.57
N LYS A 160 9.37 18.29 6.39
CA LYS A 160 8.52 18.20 5.19
C LYS A 160 9.38 18.31 3.91
N ASP A 161 9.20 17.34 3.02
CA ASP A 161 9.80 17.34 1.66
C ASP A 161 11.32 17.11 1.56
N LYS A 162 11.97 16.81 2.68
CA LYS A 162 13.33 16.28 2.73
C LYS A 162 13.33 14.75 2.83
N PHE A 163 14.30 14.14 2.15
CA PHE A 163 14.52 12.70 2.03
C PHE A 163 16.01 12.44 2.08
N TYR A 164 16.38 11.30 2.64
CA TYR A 164 17.74 10.77 2.59
C TYR A 164 17.69 9.43 1.88
N GLU A 165 18.31 9.34 0.69
CA GLU A 165 18.25 8.17 -0.20
C GLU A 165 16.82 7.69 -0.48
N GLY A 166 15.88 8.63 -0.64
CA GLY A 166 14.46 8.33 -0.82
C GLY A 166 13.70 7.96 0.45
N MET A 167 14.36 7.89 1.63
CA MET A 167 13.71 7.60 2.91
C MET A 167 13.23 8.88 3.61
N LYS A 168 12.01 8.82 4.16
CA LYS A 168 11.45 9.87 5.01
C LYS A 168 11.74 9.66 6.51
N TYR A 169 11.80 8.41 6.92
CA TYR A 169 12.05 7.99 8.29
C TYR A 169 13.29 7.11 8.34
N LEU A 170 14.19 7.42 9.28
CA LEU A 170 15.38 6.62 9.55
C LEU A 170 15.22 5.97 10.93
N ASN A 171 15.43 4.65 10.99
CA ASN A 171 15.39 3.92 12.25
C ASN A 171 16.79 3.50 12.63
N LEU A 172 17.35 4.12 13.66
CA LEU A 172 18.65 3.77 14.19
C LEU A 172 18.46 2.81 15.37
N ASN A 173 18.53 1.52 15.10
CA ASN A 173 18.29 0.48 16.09
C ASN A 173 19.58 0.10 16.81
N VAL A 174 19.50 -0.05 18.13
CA VAL A 174 20.57 -0.66 18.93
C VAL A 174 20.65 -2.15 18.60
N PRO A 175 21.82 -2.71 18.27
CA PRO A 175 21.99 -4.15 18.13
C PRO A 175 21.77 -4.85 19.48
N ARG A 176 20.75 -5.72 19.55
CA ARG A 176 20.29 -6.32 20.81
C ARG A 176 20.79 -7.73 21.09
N VAL A 177 21.58 -8.34 20.21
CA VAL A 177 22.07 -9.72 20.37
C VAL A 177 23.58 -9.68 20.58
N LYS A 178 24.16 -10.59 21.38
CA LYS A 178 25.59 -10.62 21.66
C LYS A 178 26.49 -10.56 20.42
N THR A 179 26.05 -11.14 19.29
CA THR A 179 26.77 -11.09 18.00
C THR A 179 26.81 -9.70 17.36
N GLN A 180 25.94 -8.79 17.80
CA GLN A 180 25.69 -7.46 17.25
C GLN A 180 25.26 -7.43 15.76
N ILE A 181 25.20 -8.58 15.07
CA ILE A 181 24.90 -8.69 13.64
C ILE A 181 23.64 -9.46 13.26
N SER A 182 22.96 -10.09 14.22
CA SER A 182 21.84 -11.01 13.97
C SER A 182 20.69 -10.42 13.13
N ASN A 183 20.16 -9.24 13.48
CA ASN A 183 19.07 -8.63 12.72
C ASN A 183 19.50 -8.19 11.31
N TRP A 184 20.68 -7.57 11.18
CA TRP A 184 21.22 -7.18 9.88
C TRP A 184 21.46 -8.41 8.98
N LEU A 185 22.02 -9.48 9.54
CA LEU A 185 22.29 -10.72 8.81
C LEU A 185 20.99 -11.33 8.27
N GLY A 186 19.89 -11.25 9.02
CA GLY A 186 18.58 -11.68 8.56
C GLY A 186 18.12 -10.93 7.30
N TYR A 187 18.25 -9.60 7.28
CA TYR A 187 17.93 -8.79 6.09
C TYR A 187 18.90 -9.05 4.93
N GLU A 188 20.19 -9.22 5.22
CA GLU A 188 21.19 -9.46 4.18
C GLU A 188 20.98 -10.83 3.50
N LEU A 189 20.65 -11.88 4.26
CA LEU A 189 20.33 -13.19 3.69
C LEU A 189 18.99 -13.18 2.93
N ALA A 190 18.02 -12.36 3.36
CA ALA A 190 16.74 -12.22 2.67
C ALA A 190 16.87 -11.73 1.23
N LYS A 191 17.89 -10.90 0.92
CA LYS A 191 18.18 -10.43 -0.45
C LYS A 191 18.53 -11.56 -1.42
N GLY A 192 18.91 -12.74 -0.90
CA GLY A 192 19.21 -13.93 -1.70
C GLY A 192 17.99 -14.77 -2.08
N PHE A 193 16.78 -14.36 -1.70
CA PHE A 193 15.52 -15.03 -2.02
C PHE A 193 14.67 -14.16 -2.97
N PRO A 194 13.97 -14.77 -3.95
CA PRO A 194 13.14 -14.04 -4.90
C PRO A 194 11.88 -13.44 -4.24
N GLY A 195 11.36 -12.36 -4.81
CA GLY A 195 10.07 -11.75 -4.42
C GLY A 195 10.02 -11.04 -3.06
N LEU A 196 11.05 -11.18 -2.20
CA LEU A 196 10.99 -10.64 -0.84
C LEU A 196 11.10 -9.12 -0.77
N LEU A 197 10.16 -8.53 -0.04
CA LEU A 197 10.18 -7.12 0.35
C LEU A 197 11.07 -6.94 1.58
N VAL A 198 12.35 -6.61 1.35
CA VAL A 198 13.38 -6.49 2.38
C VAL A 198 13.73 -5.02 2.65
N PRO A 199 13.65 -4.50 3.90
CA PRO A 199 14.10 -3.15 4.22
C PRO A 199 15.62 -3.00 4.05
N GLU A 200 16.06 -1.85 3.55
CA GLU A 200 17.49 -1.55 3.53
C GLU A 200 18.02 -1.43 4.96
N ALA A 201 19.15 -2.10 5.23
CA ALA A 201 19.74 -2.17 6.56
C ALA A 201 21.26 -2.05 6.51
N ARG A 202 21.82 -1.08 7.22
CA ARG A 202 23.28 -0.87 7.30
C ARG A 202 23.74 -0.37 8.66
N TYR A 203 25.02 -0.58 8.95
CA TYR A 203 25.65 -0.10 10.16
C TYR A 203 26.09 1.35 10.04
N VAL A 204 25.98 2.10 11.12
CA VAL A 204 26.43 3.49 11.20
C VAL A 204 27.19 3.73 12.50
N HIS A 205 28.19 4.61 12.42
CA HIS A 205 28.88 5.19 13.57
C HIS A 205 27.99 6.31 14.12
N PHE A 206 27.29 6.07 15.24
CA PHE A 206 26.29 7.00 15.74
C PHE A 206 26.85 7.90 16.85
N ARG A 207 26.61 9.20 16.70
CA ARG A 207 26.92 10.21 17.74
C ARG A 207 25.65 10.93 18.17
N LEU A 208 25.50 11.13 19.48
CA LEU A 208 24.50 12.02 20.06
C LEU A 208 25.22 13.23 20.65
N ASN A 209 24.91 14.44 20.15
CA ASN A 209 25.56 15.67 20.57
C ASN A 209 27.11 15.59 20.52
N ARG A 210 27.65 15.10 19.40
CA ARG A 210 29.10 14.89 19.13
C ARG A 210 29.77 13.79 19.96
N ILE A 211 29.05 13.12 20.85
CA ILE A 211 29.58 12.02 21.65
C ILE A 211 29.21 10.71 20.97
N PHE A 212 30.20 9.86 20.70
CA PHE A 212 29.96 8.52 20.17
C PHE A 212 29.12 7.71 21.16
N ASP A 213 27.95 7.25 20.68
CA ASP A 213 26.96 6.48 21.45
C ASP A 213 26.87 5.03 20.91
N GLY A 214 28.00 4.56 20.38
CA GLY A 214 28.15 3.22 19.82
C GLY A 214 27.54 3.04 18.44
N VAL A 215 27.56 1.80 17.97
CA VAL A 215 27.05 1.43 16.65
C VAL A 215 25.51 1.40 16.63
N ARG A 216 24.89 1.81 15.52
CA ARG A 216 23.46 1.59 15.23
C ARG A 216 23.28 0.85 13.92
N VAL A 217 22.19 0.11 13.81
CA VAL A 217 21.69 -0.41 12.53
C VAL A 217 20.64 0.59 12.02
N LEU A 218 20.98 1.34 10.96
CA LEU A 218 19.99 2.09 10.19
C LEU A 218 19.13 1.10 9.43
N VAL A 219 17.83 1.09 9.70
CA VAL A 219 16.83 0.24 9.02
C VAL A 219 15.76 1.13 8.38
N GLU A 220 15.49 0.90 7.11
CA GLU A 220 14.42 1.55 6.37
C GLU A 220 13.06 1.36 7.07
N GLN A 221 12.23 2.41 7.03
CA GLN A 221 10.87 2.32 7.54
C GLN A 221 9.95 1.75 6.47
N ILE A 222 9.14 0.76 6.82
CA ILE A 222 8.09 0.25 5.93
C ILE A 222 6.95 1.26 5.87
N ASP A 223 6.95 2.10 4.85
CA ASP A 223 5.95 3.12 4.54
C ASP A 223 5.76 3.24 3.01
N GLN A 224 5.01 4.24 2.54
CA GLN A 224 4.79 4.43 1.10
C GLN A 224 6.10 4.69 0.34
N GLU A 225 7.13 5.26 0.98
CA GLU A 225 8.44 5.46 0.33
C GLU A 225 9.20 4.15 0.17
N PHE A 226 9.04 3.20 1.10
CA PHE A 226 9.57 1.84 0.95
C PHE A 226 9.02 1.16 -0.31
N LEU A 227 7.73 1.31 -0.60
CA LEU A 227 7.09 0.78 -1.81
C LEU A 227 7.58 1.51 -3.06
N ARG A 228 7.57 2.85 -3.04
CA ARG A 228 7.99 3.69 -4.16
C ARG A 228 9.44 3.43 -4.58
N ARG A 229 10.36 3.23 -3.62
CA ARG A 229 11.77 2.88 -3.89
C ARG A 229 11.96 1.52 -4.58
N ARG A 230 10.92 0.69 -4.60
CA ARG A 230 10.89 -0.64 -5.24
C ARG A 230 10.00 -0.66 -6.48
N ASN A 231 9.59 0.51 -6.99
CA ASN A 231 8.67 0.66 -8.11
C ASN A 231 7.37 -0.14 -7.91
N LEU A 232 6.89 -0.21 -6.67
CA LEU A 232 5.60 -0.80 -6.34
C LEU A 232 4.54 0.31 -6.27
N PRO A 233 3.30 0.04 -6.73
CA PRO A 233 2.22 1.00 -6.63
C PRO A 233 1.93 1.30 -5.15
N PRO A 234 1.50 2.54 -4.82
CA PRO A 234 1.01 2.85 -3.48
C PRO A 234 -0.08 1.85 -3.09
N GLY A 235 -0.02 1.34 -1.86
CA GLY A 235 -1.00 0.37 -1.37
C GLY A 235 -1.00 0.25 0.14
N LYS A 236 -1.85 -0.63 0.69
CA LYS A 236 -2.00 -0.79 2.14
C LYS A 236 -0.79 -1.53 2.72
N ILE A 237 -0.24 -1.02 3.81
CA ILE A 237 0.74 -1.76 4.64
C ILE A 237 0.03 -2.19 5.91
N LEU A 238 -0.15 -3.50 6.07
CA LEU A 238 -0.85 -4.11 7.19
C LEU A 238 0.16 -4.59 8.23
N ILE A 239 -0.08 -4.23 9.49
CA ILE A 239 0.85 -4.44 10.60
C ILE A 239 0.11 -5.12 11.76
N GLY A 240 0.38 -6.41 11.95
CA GLY A 240 -0.02 -7.19 13.11
C GLY A 240 1.14 -7.26 14.10
N ASP A 241 1.03 -6.51 15.20
CA ASP A 241 2.09 -6.37 16.18
C ASP A 241 1.54 -6.18 17.60
N ILE A 242 2.37 -6.48 18.61
CA ILE A 242 2.01 -6.23 20.01
C ILE A 242 2.20 -4.75 20.37
N GLY A 243 1.18 -4.16 21.00
CA GLY A 243 1.22 -2.79 21.48
C GLY A 243 1.79 -2.65 22.89
N PHE A 244 1.95 -1.40 23.33
CA PHE A 244 2.42 -1.05 24.67
C PHE A 244 1.55 -1.68 25.77
N GLU A 245 0.23 -1.58 25.66
CA GLU A 245 -0.71 -2.13 26.65
C GLU A 245 -0.64 -3.66 26.76
N HIS A 246 -0.24 -4.38 25.70
CA HIS A 246 -0.06 -5.84 25.75
C HIS A 246 1.27 -6.26 26.41
N ILE A 247 2.28 -5.37 26.38
CA ILE A 247 3.62 -5.68 26.93
C ILE A 247 3.72 -5.25 28.38
N TYR A 248 3.26 -4.03 28.67
CA TYR A 248 3.43 -3.35 29.96
C TYR A 248 2.12 -3.07 30.68
N GLY A 249 1.02 -2.99 29.94
CA GLY A 249 -0.33 -2.98 30.51
C GLY A 249 -0.80 -4.38 30.90
N GLN A 250 -2.03 -4.48 31.39
CA GLN A 250 -2.69 -5.74 31.74
C GLN A 250 -3.57 -6.29 30.59
N ALA A 251 -3.45 -5.72 29.39
CA ALA A 251 -4.26 -6.13 28.25
C ALA A 251 -3.78 -7.47 27.67
N GLU A 252 -4.72 -8.32 27.26
CA GLU A 252 -4.42 -9.59 26.60
C GLU A 252 -3.83 -9.36 25.20
N ARG A 253 -2.96 -10.28 24.76
CA ARG A 253 -2.44 -10.24 23.39
C ARG A 253 -3.50 -10.74 22.42
N LYS A 254 -3.73 -9.99 21.35
CA LYS A 254 -4.59 -10.40 20.25
C LYS A 254 -3.92 -11.44 19.34
N HIS A 255 -4.71 -12.30 18.71
CA HIS A 255 -4.24 -13.29 17.75
C HIS A 255 -4.35 -12.78 16.31
N ILE A 256 -3.24 -12.33 15.72
CA ILE A 256 -3.23 -11.66 14.41
C ILE A 256 -3.70 -12.56 13.26
N TYR A 257 -3.51 -13.87 13.32
CA TYR A 257 -4.01 -14.81 12.29
C TYR A 257 -5.40 -15.39 12.60
N LYS A 258 -6.13 -14.78 13.54
CA LYS A 258 -7.51 -15.16 13.90
C LYS A 258 -8.46 -13.98 13.96
N GLU A 259 -7.95 -12.78 14.26
CA GLU A 259 -8.75 -11.59 14.52
C GLU A 259 -8.36 -10.44 13.58
N THR A 260 -9.29 -9.96 12.75
CA THR A 260 -9.03 -8.83 11.83
C THR A 260 -8.61 -7.57 12.58
N ASN A 261 -9.25 -7.26 13.71
CA ASN A 261 -9.00 -6.04 14.50
C ASN A 261 -7.63 -6.04 15.24
N ALA A 262 -6.84 -7.09 15.09
CA ALA A 262 -5.46 -7.18 15.56
C ALA A 262 -4.46 -6.57 14.56
N TRP A 263 -4.91 -6.30 13.33
CA TRP A 263 -4.13 -5.63 12.30
C TRP A 263 -4.38 -4.12 12.30
N ASN A 264 -3.31 -3.37 12.07
CA ASN A 264 -3.37 -1.94 11.81
C ASN A 264 -3.01 -1.67 10.35
N VAL A 265 -3.65 -0.67 9.74
CA VAL A 265 -3.38 -0.25 8.35
C VAL A 265 -2.56 1.03 8.36
N ARG A 266 -1.56 1.09 7.49
CA ARG A 266 -1.00 2.36 6.98
C ARG A 266 -1.50 2.53 5.55
N PRO A 267 -2.50 3.37 5.32
CA PRO A 267 -3.14 3.47 4.02
C PRO A 267 -2.34 4.38 3.09
N VAL A 268 -2.80 4.49 1.84
CA VAL A 268 -2.32 5.51 0.90
C VAL A 268 -2.90 6.88 1.27
N HIS A 269 -4.21 6.91 1.58
CA HIS A 269 -4.97 8.08 2.02
C HIS A 269 -5.72 7.75 3.32
N GLU A 270 -5.94 8.74 4.19
CA GLU A 270 -6.60 8.50 5.50
C GLU A 270 -8.03 7.93 5.38
N ALA A 271 -8.69 8.10 4.23
CA ALA A 271 -10.00 7.52 3.95
C ALA A 271 -9.98 6.00 3.70
N ASP A 272 -8.82 5.40 3.42
CA ASP A 272 -8.67 4.00 3.00
C ASP A 272 -8.19 3.08 4.15
N MET A 273 -8.88 3.16 5.29
CA MET A 273 -8.50 2.42 6.51
C MET A 273 -9.13 1.02 6.62
N GLY A 274 -9.88 0.58 5.60
CA GLY A 274 -10.57 -0.72 5.58
C GLY A 274 -9.62 -1.92 5.65
N LEU A 275 -10.13 -3.02 6.20
CA LEU A 275 -9.40 -4.30 6.43
C LEU A 275 -10.09 -5.48 5.74
N ASP A 276 -10.80 -5.22 4.64
CA ASP A 276 -11.63 -6.23 3.96
C ASP A 276 -10.76 -7.34 3.36
N GLU A 277 -9.62 -6.98 2.77
CA GLU A 277 -8.63 -7.90 2.23
C GLU A 277 -8.09 -8.84 3.33
N MET A 278 -7.80 -8.28 4.50
CA MET A 278 -7.30 -9.06 5.64
C MET A 278 -8.40 -9.95 6.22
N SER A 279 -9.64 -9.46 6.27
CA SER A 279 -10.78 -10.26 6.70
C SER A 279 -10.97 -11.47 5.82
N GLU A 280 -10.84 -11.32 4.50
CA GLU A 280 -10.93 -12.41 3.55
C GLU A 280 -9.79 -13.42 3.70
N LEU A 281 -8.54 -12.97 3.85
CA LEU A 281 -7.40 -13.86 4.14
C LEU A 281 -7.63 -14.69 5.41
N LEU A 282 -8.10 -14.05 6.49
CA LEU A 282 -8.39 -14.74 7.74
C LEU A 282 -9.58 -15.70 7.62
N ARG A 283 -10.60 -15.35 6.82
CA ARG A 283 -11.73 -16.23 6.50
C ARG A 283 -11.25 -17.49 5.79
N ILE A 284 -10.43 -17.36 4.73
CA ILE A 284 -9.84 -18.49 4.00
C ILE A 284 -9.05 -19.40 4.96
N ILE A 285 -8.18 -18.83 5.82
CA ILE A 285 -7.38 -19.60 6.78
C ILE A 285 -8.25 -20.42 7.75
N ARG A 286 -9.41 -19.88 8.17
CA ARG A 286 -10.27 -20.51 9.19
C ARG A 286 -11.31 -21.46 8.61
N GLU A 287 -11.89 -21.12 7.47
CA GLU A 287 -13.15 -21.71 7.00
C GLU A 287 -12.96 -22.55 5.73
N GLU A 288 -11.87 -22.35 4.97
CA GLU A 288 -11.63 -23.12 3.75
C GLU A 288 -10.96 -24.46 4.08
N HIS A 289 -11.79 -25.48 4.29
CA HIS A 289 -11.36 -26.83 4.64
C HIS A 289 -11.08 -27.73 3.44
N ASN A 290 -11.53 -27.35 2.23
CA ASN A 290 -11.21 -28.09 1.02
C ASN A 290 -9.77 -27.72 0.57
N PRO A 291 -8.81 -28.67 0.53
CA PRO A 291 -7.41 -28.36 0.22
C PRO A 291 -7.18 -27.78 -1.18
N TYR A 292 -8.02 -28.11 -2.17
CA TYR A 292 -7.93 -27.59 -3.53
C TYR A 292 -8.44 -26.14 -3.60
N SER A 293 -9.64 -25.90 -3.06
CA SER A 293 -10.20 -24.54 -2.96
C SER A 293 -9.26 -23.63 -2.16
N PHE A 294 -8.69 -24.14 -1.05
CA PHE A 294 -7.68 -23.43 -0.27
C PHE A 294 -6.44 -23.08 -1.11
N TYR A 295 -5.86 -24.06 -1.83
CA TYR A 295 -4.70 -23.83 -2.69
C TYR A 295 -4.96 -22.71 -3.70
N LYS A 296 -6.10 -22.78 -4.40
CA LYS A 296 -6.47 -21.80 -5.42
C LYS A 296 -6.66 -20.40 -4.82
N LYS A 297 -7.52 -20.26 -3.82
CA LYS A 297 -7.80 -18.97 -3.15
C LYS A 297 -6.55 -18.34 -2.54
N MET A 298 -5.63 -19.16 -2.01
CA MET A 298 -4.36 -18.65 -1.50
C MET A 298 -3.44 -18.13 -2.62
N ASN A 299 -3.39 -18.79 -3.79
CA ASN A 299 -2.63 -18.27 -4.93
C ASN A 299 -3.25 -17.02 -5.57
N GLU A 300 -4.57 -16.85 -5.45
CA GLU A 300 -5.31 -15.65 -5.90
C GLU A 300 -5.05 -14.46 -4.96
N LEU A 301 -5.09 -14.66 -3.64
CA LEU A 301 -5.02 -13.56 -2.66
C LEU A 301 -3.60 -13.28 -2.11
N VAL A 302 -2.65 -14.21 -2.25
CA VAL A 302 -1.30 -14.09 -1.69
C VAL A 302 -0.26 -14.31 -2.79
N ASP A 303 0.77 -13.47 -2.82
CA ASP A 303 1.99 -13.73 -3.56
C ASP A 303 2.72 -14.93 -2.93
N MET A 304 2.36 -16.13 -3.40
CA MET A 304 2.82 -17.39 -2.84
C MET A 304 4.32 -17.59 -3.04
N ASP A 305 4.92 -17.06 -4.11
CA ASP A 305 6.37 -17.14 -4.31
C ASP A 305 7.13 -16.32 -3.26
N ALA A 306 6.67 -15.09 -2.96
CA ALA A 306 7.23 -14.29 -1.89
C ALA A 306 6.94 -14.90 -0.50
N MET A 307 5.74 -15.45 -0.27
CA MET A 307 5.38 -16.12 0.98
C MET A 307 6.26 -17.34 1.27
N LEU A 308 6.45 -18.23 0.30
CA LEU A 308 7.27 -19.43 0.45
C LEU A 308 8.75 -19.08 0.56
N SER A 309 9.21 -18.04 -0.15
CA SER A 309 10.55 -17.47 0.04
C SER A 309 10.76 -16.94 1.46
N TYR A 310 9.74 -16.32 2.05
CA TYR A 310 9.82 -15.79 3.40
C TYR A 310 9.88 -16.92 4.43
N MET A 311 9.06 -17.96 4.26
CA MET A 311 9.09 -19.16 5.08
C MET A 311 10.44 -19.88 4.97
N ALA A 312 10.99 -20.03 3.76
CA ALA A 312 12.31 -20.61 3.54
C ALA A 312 13.43 -19.79 4.21
N LEU A 313 13.36 -18.45 4.17
CA LEU A 313 14.28 -17.58 4.90
C LEU A 313 14.19 -17.81 6.41
N LEU A 314 12.99 -17.83 7.00
CA LEU A 314 12.80 -18.04 8.43
C LEU A 314 13.35 -19.40 8.87
N GLU A 315 13.18 -20.43 8.04
CA GLU A 315 13.80 -21.75 8.25
C GLU A 315 15.33 -21.71 8.12
N LEU A 316 15.89 -21.04 7.11
CA LEU A 316 17.33 -20.90 6.95
C LEU A 316 17.97 -20.29 8.20
N VAL A 317 17.37 -19.22 8.73
CA VAL A 317 17.92 -18.48 9.88
C VAL A 317 17.41 -18.99 11.23
N GLY A 318 16.52 -19.99 11.25
CA GLY A 318 15.97 -20.59 12.46
C GLY A 318 15.09 -19.63 13.29
N SER A 319 14.37 -18.73 12.64
CA SER A 319 13.54 -17.72 13.31
C SER A 319 12.11 -18.22 13.53
N VAL A 320 11.62 -18.02 14.75
CA VAL A 320 10.21 -18.21 15.13
C VAL A 320 9.58 -16.90 15.61
N HIS A 321 10.22 -15.76 15.33
CA HIS A 321 9.84 -14.43 15.84
C HIS A 321 8.61 -13.83 15.14
N VAL A 322 8.04 -14.55 14.18
CA VAL A 322 6.81 -14.22 13.45
C VAL A 322 5.76 -15.21 13.91
N ASP A 323 4.99 -14.83 14.93
CA ASP A 323 4.12 -15.76 15.66
C ASP A 323 2.63 -15.35 15.61
N GLU A 324 1.79 -16.02 16.40
CA GLU A 324 0.34 -15.76 16.44
C GLU A 324 -0.03 -14.35 16.91
N THR A 325 0.90 -13.57 17.47
CA THR A 325 0.60 -12.31 18.15
C THR A 325 1.43 -11.13 17.65
N HIS A 326 2.58 -11.35 17.00
CA HIS A 326 3.45 -10.24 16.59
C HIS A 326 4.32 -10.49 15.34
N ASN A 327 4.86 -9.40 14.81
CA ASN A 327 5.72 -9.29 13.61
C ASN A 327 5.07 -9.75 12.29
N GLY A 328 3.74 -9.82 12.21
CA GLY A 328 3.04 -9.97 10.93
C GLY A 328 3.09 -8.66 10.16
N LYS A 329 3.68 -8.65 8.96
CA LYS A 329 3.68 -7.49 8.08
C LYS A 329 3.40 -7.89 6.65
N PHE A 330 2.38 -7.28 6.10
CA PHE A 330 2.01 -7.45 4.70
C PHE A 330 1.96 -6.11 3.99
N TYR A 331 2.33 -6.15 2.72
CA TYR A 331 1.93 -5.15 1.74
C TYR A 331 0.80 -5.75 0.92
N PHE A 332 -0.30 -5.02 0.76
CA PHE A 332 -1.35 -5.37 -0.17
C PHE A 332 -1.19 -4.54 -1.45
N ASN A 333 -0.95 -5.21 -2.57
CA ASN A 333 -0.78 -4.57 -3.87
C ASN A 333 -2.16 -4.39 -4.53
N PRO A 334 -2.67 -3.15 -4.67
CA PRO A 334 -4.01 -2.91 -5.22
C PRO A 334 -4.11 -3.17 -6.74
N VAL A 335 -2.96 -3.26 -7.42
CA VAL A 335 -2.93 -3.58 -8.86
C VAL A 335 -3.03 -5.08 -9.09
N ALA A 336 -2.45 -5.89 -8.21
CA ALA A 336 -2.43 -7.35 -8.35
C ALA A 336 -3.47 -8.07 -7.48
N GLY A 337 -4.14 -7.35 -6.57
CA GLY A 337 -5.08 -7.93 -5.61
C GLY A 337 -4.42 -8.87 -4.57
N LYS A 338 -3.10 -8.80 -4.37
CA LYS A 338 -2.32 -9.81 -3.63
C LYS A 338 -1.58 -9.26 -2.41
N PHE A 339 -1.50 -10.07 -1.35
CA PHE A 339 -0.61 -9.86 -0.20
C PHE A 339 0.81 -10.35 -0.47
N SER A 340 1.80 -9.51 -0.21
CA SER A 340 3.21 -9.90 -0.15
C SER A 340 3.76 -9.72 1.28
N PRO A 341 4.50 -10.70 1.84
CA PRO A 341 5.12 -10.54 3.15
C PRO A 341 6.24 -9.50 3.12
N VAL A 342 6.37 -8.74 4.20
CA VAL A 342 7.49 -7.81 4.39
C VAL A 342 8.44 -8.38 5.45
N VAL A 343 9.70 -8.57 5.07
CA VAL A 343 10.72 -9.12 5.96
C VAL A 343 10.96 -8.15 7.11
N TRP A 344 10.74 -8.61 8.34
CA TRP A 344 10.89 -7.77 9.52
C TRP A 344 11.37 -8.54 10.76
N ASP A 345 12.34 -7.95 11.48
CA ASP A 345 12.85 -8.40 12.78
C ASP A 345 13.01 -9.92 12.93
N THR A 346 13.71 -10.53 11.96
CA THR A 346 13.88 -11.99 11.90
C THR A 346 14.84 -12.53 12.96
N VAL A 347 15.75 -11.71 13.50
CA VAL A 347 16.73 -12.10 14.53
C VAL A 347 17.48 -13.39 14.17
N ALA A 348 18.24 -13.36 13.07
CA ALA A 348 18.88 -14.54 12.50
C ALA A 348 19.75 -15.32 13.51
N TYR A 349 19.53 -16.63 13.58
CA TYR A 349 20.27 -17.59 14.42
C TYR A 349 20.16 -17.34 15.93
N PHE A 350 19.09 -16.70 16.40
CA PHE A 350 18.86 -16.48 17.83
C PHE A 350 18.34 -17.73 18.55
N TRP A 351 17.38 -18.45 17.97
CA TRP A 351 16.85 -19.69 18.55
C TRP A 351 17.68 -20.91 18.12
N LYS A 352 18.28 -21.58 19.10
CA LYS A 352 19.04 -22.82 18.87
C LYS A 352 18.10 -24.00 18.64
N ASN A 353 18.53 -24.98 17.84
CA ASN A 353 17.89 -26.29 17.67
C ASN A 353 16.44 -26.28 17.15
N LYS A 354 16.05 -25.28 16.35
CA LYS A 354 14.76 -25.36 15.63
C LYS A 354 14.85 -26.40 14.52
N GLY A 355 13.77 -27.11 14.21
CA GLY A 355 13.71 -28.00 13.05
C GLY A 355 13.60 -27.22 11.74
N VAL A 356 13.33 -27.94 10.66
CA VAL A 356 12.72 -27.40 9.43
C VAL A 356 11.20 -27.58 9.48
N ASP A 357 10.48 -27.08 8.48
CA ASP A 357 9.04 -26.89 8.54
C ASP A 357 8.67 -26.04 9.79
N LEU A 358 8.93 -24.72 9.78
CA LEU A 358 8.56 -23.88 10.92
C LEU A 358 7.14 -23.34 10.75
N ALA A 359 6.21 -23.73 11.65
CA ALA A 359 4.84 -23.21 11.67
C ALA A 359 4.55 -22.43 12.96
N SER A 360 5.24 -21.31 13.08
CA SER A 360 5.12 -20.40 14.22
C SER A 360 3.76 -19.70 14.33
N ASN A 361 2.94 -19.75 13.29
CA ASN A 361 1.60 -19.15 13.27
C ASN A 361 0.58 -19.98 12.47
N SER A 362 -0.70 -19.62 12.56
CA SER A 362 -1.81 -20.35 11.95
C SER A 362 -1.73 -20.39 10.42
N LEU A 363 -1.35 -19.28 9.76
CA LEU A 363 -1.15 -19.24 8.30
C LEU A 363 -0.07 -20.23 7.85
N PHE A 364 1.09 -20.25 8.51
CA PHE A 364 2.16 -21.19 8.14
C PHE A 364 1.77 -22.64 8.40
N ARG A 365 0.92 -22.94 9.40
CA ARG A 365 0.41 -24.30 9.62
C ARG A 365 -0.42 -24.79 8.44
N VAL A 366 -1.36 -23.98 7.97
CA VAL A 366 -2.23 -24.37 6.84
C VAL A 366 -1.46 -24.42 5.52
N LEU A 367 -0.53 -23.49 5.28
CA LEU A 367 0.33 -23.52 4.09
C LEU A 367 1.23 -24.75 4.07
N LEU A 368 1.87 -25.11 5.19
CA LEU A 368 2.71 -26.31 5.28
C LEU A 368 1.90 -27.61 5.28
N ALA A 369 0.58 -27.57 5.46
CA ALA A 369 -0.26 -28.74 5.25
C ALA A 369 -0.31 -29.14 3.77
N ASN A 370 -0.14 -28.16 2.87
CA ASN A 370 -0.02 -28.35 1.42
C ASN A 370 1.42 -28.77 1.02
N PRO A 371 1.64 -30.02 0.58
CA PRO A 371 2.93 -30.54 0.15
C PRO A 371 3.52 -29.89 -1.09
N GLU A 372 2.72 -29.35 -2.01
CA GLU A 372 3.27 -28.61 -3.16
C GLU A 372 3.93 -27.31 -2.67
N PHE A 373 3.24 -26.55 -1.82
CA PHE A 373 3.82 -25.36 -1.17
C PHE A 373 5.05 -25.72 -0.34
N ARG A 374 5.03 -26.85 0.37
CA ARG A 374 6.23 -27.34 1.08
C ARG A 374 7.38 -27.68 0.13
N GLU A 375 7.14 -28.39 -0.96
CA GLU A 375 8.18 -28.75 -1.92
C GLU A 375 8.81 -27.50 -2.54
N LYS A 376 7.98 -26.53 -2.96
CA LYS A 376 8.44 -25.24 -3.48
C LYS A 376 9.32 -24.51 -2.46
N LYS A 377 8.89 -24.42 -1.19
CA LYS A 377 9.70 -23.87 -0.08
C LYS A 377 11.01 -24.65 0.14
N ASP A 378 10.96 -25.97 0.15
CA ASP A 378 12.12 -26.85 0.34
C ASP A 378 13.12 -26.71 -0.80
N GLN A 379 12.65 -26.54 -2.03
CA GLN A 379 13.48 -26.27 -3.20
C GLN A 379 14.18 -24.91 -3.06
N LEU A 380 13.47 -23.87 -2.62
CA LEU A 380 14.07 -22.56 -2.33
C LEU A 380 15.15 -22.67 -1.24
N LEU A 381 14.87 -23.44 -0.19
CA LEU A 381 15.81 -23.67 0.91
C LEU A 381 17.06 -24.45 0.44
N TRP A 382 16.88 -25.51 -0.35
CA TRP A 382 17.97 -26.29 -0.96
C TRP A 382 18.85 -25.44 -1.88
N ASN A 383 18.21 -24.65 -2.74
CA ASN A 383 18.89 -23.72 -3.64
C ASN A 383 19.68 -22.68 -2.85
N ALA A 384 19.13 -22.15 -1.76
CA ALA A 384 19.83 -21.21 -0.89
C ALA A 384 21.08 -21.85 -0.24
N VAL A 385 20.96 -23.01 0.41
CA VAL A 385 22.10 -23.64 1.12
C VAL A 385 23.18 -24.21 0.21
N ASN A 386 22.89 -24.37 -1.08
CA ASN A 386 23.87 -24.71 -2.12
C ASN A 386 24.32 -23.50 -2.96
N GLY A 387 23.59 -22.39 -2.90
CA GLY A 387 23.78 -21.19 -3.71
C GLY A 387 24.17 -19.98 -2.88
N SER A 388 23.23 -19.05 -2.68
CA SER A 388 23.45 -17.74 -2.04
C SER A 388 23.79 -17.83 -0.55
N ALA A 389 23.22 -18.80 0.16
CA ALA A 389 23.38 -19.04 1.59
C ALA A 389 24.30 -20.24 1.92
N ALA A 390 25.14 -20.68 0.98
CA ALA A 390 26.12 -21.72 1.24
C ALA A 390 27.06 -21.34 2.40
N THR A 391 27.45 -22.32 3.24
CA THR A 391 28.21 -22.09 4.48
C THR A 391 29.45 -21.21 4.29
N PRO A 392 30.32 -21.44 3.28
CA PRO A 392 31.48 -20.57 3.06
C PRO A 392 31.10 -19.13 2.73
N LYS A 393 30.03 -18.92 1.94
CA LYS A 393 29.56 -17.59 1.54
C LYS A 393 29.00 -16.82 2.73
N VAL A 394 28.14 -17.44 3.54
CA VAL A 394 27.58 -16.80 4.74
C VAL A 394 28.68 -16.50 5.76
N ARG A 395 29.64 -17.41 5.96
CA ARG A 395 30.82 -17.14 6.80
C ARG A 395 31.64 -15.96 6.29
N ASN A 396 31.79 -15.82 4.98
CA ASN A 396 32.47 -14.68 4.38
C ASN A 396 31.67 -13.37 4.57
N ILE A 397 30.34 -13.38 4.39
CA ILE A 397 29.46 -12.24 4.68
C ILE A 397 29.65 -11.79 6.14
N ILE A 398 29.60 -12.73 7.09
CA ILE A 398 29.84 -12.47 8.51
C ILE A 398 31.24 -11.88 8.73
N SER A 399 32.30 -12.51 8.22
CA SER A 399 33.68 -12.04 8.41
C SER A 399 33.89 -10.63 7.86
N ARG A 400 33.41 -10.34 6.64
CA ARG A 400 33.52 -9.01 6.04
C ARG A 400 32.82 -7.97 6.91
N LYS A 401 31.58 -8.24 7.33
CA LYS A 401 30.82 -7.28 8.14
C LYS A 401 31.45 -7.09 9.53
N VAL A 402 31.90 -8.16 10.18
CA VAL A 402 32.58 -8.08 11.48
C VAL A 402 33.84 -7.23 11.36
N ASN A 403 34.66 -7.43 10.32
CA ASN A 403 35.87 -6.62 10.08
C ASN A 403 35.57 -5.13 9.79
N GLU A 404 34.42 -4.85 9.20
CA GLU A 404 33.96 -3.48 8.93
C GLU A 404 33.53 -2.76 10.21
N ILE A 405 32.75 -3.41 11.09
CA ILE A 405 32.22 -2.79 12.32
C ILE A 405 33.16 -2.86 13.52
N ARG A 406 34.19 -3.71 13.47
CA ARG A 406 35.09 -4.01 14.59
C ARG A 406 35.63 -2.77 15.32
N PRO A 407 36.22 -1.75 14.65
CA PRO A 407 36.77 -0.59 15.35
C PRO A 407 35.74 0.15 16.21
N ASP A 408 34.52 0.27 15.70
CA ASP A 408 33.40 0.94 16.35
C ASP A 408 32.78 0.10 17.47
N ILE A 409 32.75 -1.23 17.32
CA ILE A 409 32.28 -2.14 18.36
C ILE A 409 33.28 -2.18 19.53
N GLU A 410 34.58 -2.32 19.24
CA GLU A 410 35.62 -2.44 20.27
C GLU A 410 35.80 -1.16 21.10
N SER A 411 35.53 0.01 20.51
CA SER A 411 35.58 1.32 21.18
C SER A 411 34.38 1.62 22.08
N PHE A 412 33.29 0.84 22.00
CA PHE A 412 32.10 1.08 22.80
C PHE A 412 31.96 0.09 23.97
N ALA A 413 31.94 0.58 25.21
CA ALA A 413 31.95 -0.25 26.41
C ALA A 413 30.67 -1.06 26.68
N LEU A 414 29.49 -0.53 26.34
CA LEU A 414 28.19 -1.00 26.87
C LEU A 414 27.32 -1.75 25.84
N LYS A 415 27.91 -2.71 25.11
CA LYS A 415 27.19 -3.52 24.11
C LYS A 415 26.10 -4.34 24.80
N LEU A 416 24.93 -4.52 24.17
CA LEU A 416 23.80 -5.20 24.79
C LEU A 416 23.54 -6.60 24.21
N HIS A 417 23.22 -7.54 25.10
CA HIS A 417 22.46 -8.74 24.79
C HIS A 417 21.12 -8.71 25.53
N ALA A 418 20.02 -8.79 24.79
CA ALA A 418 18.66 -8.80 25.30
C ALA A 418 17.94 -10.07 24.84
N ASN A 419 17.29 -10.77 25.77
CA ASN A 419 16.51 -11.97 25.52
C ASN A 419 15.36 -12.11 26.55
N ASP A 420 14.59 -13.19 26.47
CA ASP A 420 13.53 -13.55 27.42
C ASP A 420 14.06 -13.98 28.81
N LYS A 421 15.33 -13.73 29.13
CA LYS A 421 15.92 -13.94 30.47
C LYS A 421 16.47 -12.65 31.06
N GLY A 422 16.52 -11.56 30.30
CA GLY A 422 16.97 -10.25 30.75
C GLY A 422 17.91 -9.56 29.77
N ILE A 423 18.53 -8.48 30.24
CA ILE A 423 19.50 -7.68 29.49
C ILE A 423 20.84 -7.68 30.23
N GLU A 424 21.91 -7.92 29.47
CA GLU A 424 23.28 -7.90 29.98
C GLU A 424 24.22 -7.12 29.06
N ASN A 425 25.32 -6.61 29.65
CA ASN A 425 26.40 -5.99 28.89
C ASN A 425 27.38 -7.06 28.39
N VAL A 426 27.89 -6.86 27.17
CA VAL A 426 28.77 -7.80 26.46
C VAL A 426 30.17 -7.18 26.31
N SER A 427 31.21 -7.92 26.71
CA SER A 427 32.61 -7.54 26.54
C SER A 427 33.07 -7.71 25.08
N ASN A 428 34.26 -7.18 24.73
CA ASN A 428 34.85 -7.42 23.40
C ASN A 428 35.15 -8.90 23.17
N GLU A 429 35.63 -9.60 24.21
CA GLU A 429 35.93 -11.04 24.16
C GLU A 429 34.66 -11.87 23.98
N GLU A 430 33.61 -11.62 24.77
CA GLU A 430 32.30 -12.29 24.66
C GLU A 430 31.67 -12.05 23.27
N TRP A 431 31.87 -10.86 22.68
CA TRP A 431 31.43 -10.56 21.32
C TRP A 431 32.17 -11.43 20.30
N GLU A 432 33.50 -11.49 20.33
CA GLU A 432 34.31 -12.32 19.41
C GLU A 432 33.94 -13.80 19.50
N GLU A 433 33.83 -14.34 20.71
CA GLU A 433 33.40 -15.72 20.94
C GLU A 433 32.03 -15.98 20.32
N SER A 434 31.10 -15.02 20.45
CA SER A 434 29.77 -15.14 19.85
C SER A 434 29.79 -15.13 18.32
N ILE A 435 30.74 -14.44 17.67
CA ILE A 435 30.92 -14.48 16.21
C ILE A 435 31.42 -15.85 15.77
N VAL A 436 32.35 -16.45 16.52
CA VAL A 436 32.81 -17.82 16.27
C VAL A 436 31.67 -18.82 16.41
N GLU A 437 30.88 -18.70 17.49
CA GLU A 437 29.68 -19.52 17.71
C GLU A 437 28.69 -19.36 16.56
N LEU A 438 28.41 -18.14 16.10
CA LEU A 438 27.52 -17.88 14.97
C LEU A 438 27.98 -18.59 13.69
N LYS A 439 29.28 -18.52 13.34
CA LYS A 439 29.84 -19.22 12.18
C LYS A 439 29.74 -20.75 12.28
N ARG A 440 29.78 -21.31 13.51
CA ARG A 440 29.53 -22.74 13.76
C ARG A 440 28.03 -23.06 13.62
N MET A 441 27.15 -22.24 14.17
CA MET A 441 25.70 -22.40 14.04
C MET A 441 25.25 -22.38 12.58
N VAL A 442 25.75 -21.46 11.76
CA VAL A 442 25.47 -21.43 10.31
C VAL A 442 25.84 -22.75 9.64
N ALA A 443 27.04 -23.28 9.95
CA ALA A 443 27.48 -24.53 9.35
C ALA A 443 26.62 -25.72 9.79
N SER A 444 26.35 -25.84 11.09
CA SER A 444 25.50 -26.89 11.64
C SER A 444 24.08 -26.82 11.06
N ARG A 445 23.50 -25.61 10.96
CA ARG A 445 22.17 -25.38 10.37
C ARG A 445 22.11 -25.82 8.91
N ASN A 446 23.06 -25.38 8.10
CA ASN A 446 23.11 -25.73 6.69
C ASN A 446 23.35 -27.24 6.48
N THR A 447 24.19 -27.88 7.28
CA THR A 447 24.39 -29.33 7.22
C THR A 447 23.11 -30.08 7.58
N MET A 448 22.42 -29.67 8.65
CA MET A 448 21.15 -30.28 9.06
C MET A 448 20.08 -30.15 7.96
N ILE A 449 19.93 -28.95 7.38
CA ILE A 449 18.99 -28.72 6.27
C ILE A 449 19.32 -29.62 5.07
N LYS A 450 20.60 -29.70 4.68
CA LYS A 450 21.02 -30.54 3.54
C LYS A 450 20.76 -32.02 3.81
N GLN A 451 21.03 -32.48 5.02
CA GLN A 451 20.75 -33.86 5.41
C GLN A 451 19.25 -34.15 5.34
N TYR A 452 18.44 -33.31 5.98
CA TYR A 452 16.98 -33.45 5.99
C TYR A 452 16.37 -33.51 4.59
N LEU A 453 16.83 -32.64 3.67
CA LEU A 453 16.30 -32.57 2.31
C LEU A 453 16.83 -33.69 1.39
N ARG A 454 17.97 -34.29 1.71
CA ARG A 454 18.55 -35.43 0.98
C ARG A 454 17.94 -36.77 1.41
N GLU A 455 17.49 -36.89 2.66
CA GLU A 455 16.87 -38.10 3.17
C GLU A 455 15.68 -38.53 2.28
N SER A 456 15.76 -39.75 1.76
CA SER A 456 14.79 -40.33 0.84
C SER A 456 14.44 -41.75 1.30
N ASP A 457 13.16 -42.00 1.54
CA ASP A 457 12.66 -43.31 1.95
C ASP A 457 11.24 -43.50 1.42
N ALA A 458 10.99 -44.67 0.87
CA ALA A 458 9.66 -45.06 0.41
C ALA A 458 9.53 -46.58 0.39
N ALA A 459 8.29 -47.02 0.48
CA ALA A 459 7.90 -48.40 0.24
C ALA A 459 6.96 -48.52 -0.96
N TYR A 460 6.92 -49.67 -1.61
CA TYR A 460 5.91 -49.98 -2.62
C TYR A 460 5.26 -51.33 -2.38
N GLY A 461 4.00 -51.45 -2.81
CA GLY A 461 3.23 -52.69 -2.83
C GLY A 461 2.66 -52.96 -4.21
N LEU A 462 2.44 -54.24 -4.52
CA LEU A 462 1.73 -54.69 -5.72
C LEU A 462 0.80 -55.83 -5.29
N GLN A 463 -0.51 -55.69 -5.53
CA GLN A 463 -1.53 -56.68 -5.16
C GLN A 463 -2.62 -56.73 -6.24
N GLU A 464 -3.15 -57.93 -6.47
CA GLU A 464 -4.39 -58.11 -7.23
C GLU A 464 -5.57 -58.13 -6.26
N LYS A 465 -6.56 -57.25 -6.46
CA LYS A 465 -7.73 -57.15 -5.59
C LYS A 465 -8.95 -56.71 -6.39
N ASP A 466 -10.08 -57.40 -6.21
CA ASP A 466 -11.34 -57.16 -6.94
C ASP A 466 -11.16 -57.13 -8.47
N GLY A 467 -10.30 -57.99 -9.01
CA GLY A 467 -9.99 -58.06 -10.45
C GLY A 467 -9.10 -56.91 -10.98
N LYS A 468 -8.57 -56.05 -10.10
CA LYS A 468 -7.67 -54.95 -10.45
C LYS A 468 -6.25 -55.22 -10.00
N ASN A 469 -5.27 -54.88 -10.84
CA ASN A 469 -3.86 -54.88 -10.45
C ASN A 469 -3.50 -53.53 -9.82
N LEU A 470 -3.30 -53.49 -8.51
CA LEU A 470 -3.04 -52.27 -7.76
C LEU A 470 -1.56 -52.16 -7.39
N PHE A 471 -0.93 -51.09 -7.86
CA PHE A 471 0.42 -50.67 -7.49
C PHE A 471 0.32 -49.47 -6.55
N ALA A 472 0.99 -49.53 -5.40
CA ALA A 472 0.99 -48.43 -4.45
C ALA A 472 2.41 -48.01 -4.07
N VAL A 473 2.60 -46.70 -3.89
CA VAL A 473 3.84 -46.11 -3.37
C VAL A 473 3.55 -45.32 -2.09
N GLN A 474 4.38 -45.55 -1.07
CA GLN A 474 4.32 -44.86 0.22
C GLN A 474 5.61 -44.08 0.48
N PRO A 475 5.68 -42.77 0.18
CA PRO A 475 6.75 -41.89 0.64
C PRO A 475 6.79 -41.83 2.17
N ARG A 476 7.95 -42.13 2.75
CA ARG A 476 8.24 -42.13 4.20
C ARG A 476 9.26 -41.07 4.61
N SER A 477 9.93 -40.42 3.65
CA SER A 477 10.83 -39.30 3.89
C SER A 477 10.11 -37.96 4.04
N ALA A 478 10.85 -36.98 4.54
CA ALA A 478 10.41 -35.60 4.61
C ALA A 478 10.31 -34.94 3.23
N ALA A 479 11.37 -35.03 2.44
CA ALA A 479 11.40 -34.51 1.08
C ALA A 479 10.38 -35.26 0.20
N GLY A 480 9.75 -34.52 -0.72
CA GLY A 480 8.95 -35.11 -1.78
C GLY A 480 9.79 -36.03 -2.66
N LEU A 481 9.14 -36.93 -3.39
CA LEU A 481 9.75 -37.88 -4.32
C LEU A 481 9.10 -37.74 -5.70
N ILE A 482 9.77 -38.18 -6.76
CA ILE A 482 9.20 -38.21 -8.11
C ILE A 482 9.30 -39.63 -8.64
N LEU A 483 8.16 -40.25 -8.97
CA LEU A 483 8.11 -41.49 -9.73
C LEU A 483 8.39 -41.17 -11.19
N GLN A 484 9.63 -41.38 -11.64
CA GLN A 484 10.05 -41.03 -13.00
C GLN A 484 9.58 -42.05 -14.02
N SER A 485 9.81 -43.34 -13.73
CA SER A 485 9.46 -44.42 -14.66
C SER A 485 9.19 -45.74 -13.96
N LEU A 486 8.42 -46.59 -14.64
CA LEU A 486 8.01 -47.92 -14.20
C LEU A 486 8.20 -48.93 -15.33
N ARG A 487 8.77 -50.10 -15.02
CA ARG A 487 8.84 -51.23 -15.95
C ARG A 487 8.05 -52.39 -15.39
N VAL A 488 7.07 -52.85 -16.14
CA VAL A 488 6.19 -53.96 -15.77
C VAL A 488 6.48 -55.14 -16.68
N LYS A 489 6.80 -56.29 -16.09
CA LYS A 489 6.99 -57.54 -16.82
C LYS A 489 5.68 -58.31 -16.79
N LEU A 490 5.19 -58.68 -17.98
CA LEU A 490 3.93 -59.37 -18.16
C LEU A 490 4.13 -60.80 -18.69
N GLU A 491 3.26 -61.69 -18.25
CA GLU A 491 3.05 -63.02 -18.83
C GLU A 491 1.88 -62.98 -19.79
N ASN A 492 1.96 -63.74 -20.88
CA ASN A 492 0.88 -63.91 -21.88
C ASN A 492 0.37 -62.60 -22.52
N ALA A 493 1.20 -61.55 -22.56
CA ALA A 493 0.87 -60.29 -23.22
C ALA A 493 1.42 -60.26 -24.67
N PRO A 494 0.57 -60.05 -25.69
CA PRO A 494 1.03 -59.90 -27.08
C PRO A 494 1.97 -58.70 -27.26
N GLU A 495 3.00 -58.84 -28.08
CA GLU A 495 3.84 -57.71 -28.51
C GLU A 495 2.96 -56.64 -29.19
N GLY A 496 3.21 -55.37 -28.89
CA GLY A 496 2.46 -54.24 -29.45
C GLY A 496 1.15 -53.91 -28.71
N SER A 497 0.71 -54.74 -27.77
CA SER A 497 -0.45 -54.44 -26.93
C SER A 497 -0.20 -53.27 -25.97
N GLN A 498 -1.27 -52.57 -25.57
CA GLN A 498 -1.20 -51.40 -24.69
C GLN A 498 -1.40 -51.77 -23.22
N VAL A 499 -0.65 -51.12 -22.35
CA VAL A 499 -0.78 -51.19 -20.89
C VAL A 499 -0.96 -49.77 -20.37
N ALA A 500 -1.93 -49.55 -19.50
CA ALA A 500 -2.14 -48.24 -18.88
C ALA A 500 -1.82 -48.28 -17.38
N LEU A 501 -1.22 -47.20 -16.89
CA LEU A 501 -1.02 -46.91 -15.48
C LEU A 501 -1.96 -45.76 -15.13
N VAL A 502 -3.09 -46.08 -14.48
CA VAL A 502 -4.16 -45.12 -14.18
C VAL A 502 -4.07 -44.73 -12.72
N ARG A 503 -4.13 -43.43 -12.44
CA ARG A 503 -4.09 -42.93 -11.07
C ARG A 503 -5.47 -43.07 -10.40
N VAL A 504 -5.55 -43.68 -9.22
CA VAL A 504 -6.84 -44.03 -8.57
C VAL A 504 -7.29 -42.97 -7.57
N GLY A 505 -8.45 -42.34 -7.78
CA GLY A 505 -9.08 -41.38 -6.87
C GLY A 505 -8.91 -39.90 -7.26
N LEU A 506 -8.51 -39.60 -8.51
CA LEU A 506 -8.45 -38.24 -9.04
C LEU A 506 -9.84 -37.56 -9.04
N GLU A 507 -10.90 -38.35 -9.14
CA GLU A 507 -12.30 -37.92 -9.07
C GLU A 507 -12.65 -37.18 -7.77
N ASP A 508 -11.92 -37.44 -6.68
CA ASP A 508 -12.15 -36.78 -5.38
C ASP A 508 -11.61 -35.34 -5.32
N MET A 509 -10.87 -34.88 -6.34
CA MET A 509 -10.40 -33.50 -6.42
C MET A 509 -11.55 -32.50 -6.67
N GLY A 510 -12.70 -32.97 -7.18
CA GLY A 510 -13.85 -32.10 -7.47
C GLY A 510 -13.62 -31.14 -8.63
N ILE A 511 -12.70 -31.45 -9.55
CA ILE A 511 -12.38 -30.68 -10.75
C ILE A 511 -12.53 -31.53 -12.01
N ALA A 512 -12.64 -30.88 -13.17
CA ALA A 512 -12.55 -31.57 -14.45
C ALA A 512 -11.13 -32.15 -14.63
N ILE A 513 -11.05 -33.47 -14.81
CA ILE A 513 -9.79 -34.18 -15.05
C ILE A 513 -9.62 -34.39 -16.55
N ASP A 514 -8.42 -34.09 -17.07
CA ASP A 514 -8.04 -34.43 -18.43
C ASP A 514 -7.78 -35.95 -18.52
N PRO A 515 -8.60 -36.71 -19.28
CA PRO A 515 -8.44 -38.16 -19.40
C PRO A 515 -7.09 -38.59 -19.99
N ALA A 516 -6.43 -37.72 -20.77
CA ALA A 516 -5.09 -37.98 -21.30
C ALA A 516 -3.99 -37.80 -20.25
N LYS A 517 -4.21 -36.94 -19.25
CA LYS A 517 -3.25 -36.71 -18.14
C LYS A 517 -3.49 -37.66 -16.95
N ALA A 518 -4.68 -38.24 -16.84
CA ALA A 518 -5.05 -39.17 -15.76
C ALA A 518 -4.38 -40.57 -15.85
N LYS A 519 -3.75 -40.89 -16.98
CA LYS A 519 -3.09 -42.18 -17.21
C LYS A 519 -1.81 -42.06 -18.02
N ALA A 520 -0.80 -42.84 -17.65
CA ALA A 520 0.34 -43.11 -18.52
C ALA A 520 0.08 -44.38 -19.34
N VAL A 521 0.55 -44.41 -20.58
CA VAL A 521 0.34 -45.54 -21.49
C VAL A 521 1.69 -46.06 -22.00
N ALA A 522 1.85 -47.37 -22.06
CA ALA A 522 3.06 -48.05 -22.53
C ALA A 522 2.72 -49.21 -23.46
N THR A 523 3.56 -49.43 -24.46
CA THR A 523 3.45 -50.57 -25.38
C THR A 523 4.30 -51.75 -24.89
N VAL A 524 3.76 -52.97 -24.97
CA VAL A 524 4.48 -54.20 -24.63
C VAL A 524 5.53 -54.51 -25.71
N GLY A 525 6.81 -54.58 -25.32
CA GLY A 525 7.90 -54.96 -26.21
C GLY A 525 8.05 -56.47 -26.40
N LYS A 526 8.96 -56.89 -27.31
CA LYS A 526 9.29 -58.29 -27.65
C LYS A 526 9.57 -59.20 -26.46
N ASN A 527 10.10 -58.64 -25.38
CA ASN A 527 10.44 -59.36 -24.16
C ASN A 527 9.29 -59.39 -23.14
N GLY A 528 8.07 -58.99 -23.50
CA GLY A 528 6.92 -58.92 -22.59
C GLY A 528 7.03 -57.82 -21.52
N VAL A 529 7.90 -56.81 -21.73
CA VAL A 529 8.06 -55.69 -20.81
C VAL A 529 7.35 -54.46 -21.36
N ALA A 530 6.48 -53.86 -20.56
CA ALA A 530 5.92 -52.54 -20.80
C ALA A 530 6.74 -51.48 -20.02
N VAL A 531 7.09 -50.38 -20.68
CA VAL A 531 7.95 -49.34 -20.13
C VAL A 531 7.21 -48.01 -20.11
N PHE A 532 6.95 -47.49 -18.91
CA PHE A 532 6.44 -46.14 -18.69
C PHE A 532 7.63 -45.20 -18.47
N ASP A 533 8.15 -44.59 -19.53
CA ASP A 533 9.38 -43.78 -19.47
C ASP A 533 9.19 -42.36 -18.91
N SER A 534 7.95 -41.88 -18.76
CA SER A 534 7.67 -40.52 -18.30
C SER A 534 6.39 -40.48 -17.46
N VAL A 535 6.46 -41.05 -16.25
CA VAL A 535 5.34 -40.98 -15.29
C VAL A 535 5.33 -39.59 -14.63
N GLY A 536 6.46 -39.14 -14.09
CA GLY A 536 6.64 -37.77 -13.57
C GLY A 536 5.83 -37.40 -12.32
N ASP A 537 5.19 -38.38 -11.66
CA ASP A 537 4.24 -38.12 -10.56
C ASP A 537 4.98 -37.78 -9.25
N HIS A 538 4.56 -36.69 -8.60
CA HIS A 538 5.15 -36.20 -7.35
C HIS A 538 4.48 -36.83 -6.12
N LEU A 539 5.28 -37.45 -5.27
CA LEU A 539 4.84 -38.24 -4.12
C LEU A 539 5.29 -37.60 -2.81
N TYR A 540 4.35 -37.35 -1.92
CA TYR A 540 4.54 -36.66 -0.66
C TYR A 540 4.07 -37.45 0.55
N SER A 541 4.83 -37.38 1.63
CA SER A 541 4.36 -37.73 2.97
C SER A 541 3.44 -36.65 3.55
N LYS A 542 2.54 -37.02 4.45
CA LYS A 542 1.75 -36.08 5.26
C LYS A 542 2.57 -35.58 6.45
N ARG A 543 2.16 -34.42 7.00
CA ARG A 543 2.68 -33.90 8.27
C ARG A 543 1.52 -33.86 9.27
N ARG A 544 1.73 -34.42 10.46
CA ARG A 544 0.81 -34.27 11.60
C ARG A 544 1.56 -33.70 12.78
N PHE A 545 0.84 -33.01 13.65
CA PHE A 545 1.33 -32.67 14.97
C PHE A 545 0.82 -33.75 15.93
N ASP A 546 1.72 -34.29 16.75
CA ASP A 546 1.33 -35.19 17.82
C ASP A 546 0.71 -34.40 19.01
N GLY A 547 0.28 -35.12 20.06
CA GLY A 547 -0.26 -34.50 21.28
C GLY A 547 0.71 -33.59 22.04
N LYS A 548 2.01 -33.60 21.69
CA LYS A 548 3.07 -32.74 22.22
C LYS A 548 3.42 -31.58 21.29
N ARG A 549 2.69 -31.42 20.17
CA ARG A 549 2.95 -30.44 19.09
C ARG A 549 4.27 -30.67 18.36
N GLU A 550 4.83 -31.88 18.43
CA GLU A 550 5.96 -32.29 17.62
C GLU A 550 5.47 -32.81 16.27
N ARG A 551 6.25 -32.57 15.21
CA ARG A 551 5.86 -32.95 13.85
C ARG A 551 6.24 -34.40 13.57
N VAL A 552 5.26 -35.17 13.11
CA VAL A 552 5.45 -36.56 12.70
C VAL A 552 5.20 -36.66 11.19
N ILE A 553 6.12 -37.33 10.51
CA ILE A 553 5.97 -37.71 9.11
C ILE A 553 5.02 -38.91 9.06
N VAL A 554 3.90 -38.74 8.36
CA VAL A 554 2.92 -39.81 8.17
C VAL A 554 2.98 -40.24 6.70
N PRO A 555 3.25 -41.53 6.39
CA PRO A 555 3.34 -41.97 5.01
C PRO A 555 2.05 -41.65 4.23
N GLY A 556 2.19 -40.99 3.08
CA GLY A 556 1.10 -40.87 2.11
C GLY A 556 0.99 -42.16 1.30
N THR A 557 -0.20 -42.56 0.84
CA THR A 557 -0.35 -43.73 -0.05
C THR A 557 -0.86 -43.29 -1.40
N TYR A 558 -0.08 -43.57 -2.45
CA TYR A 558 -0.31 -43.19 -3.85
C TYR A 558 -0.64 -44.47 -4.61
N VAL A 559 -1.88 -44.62 -5.08
CA VAL A 559 -2.39 -45.86 -5.68
C VAL A 559 -2.60 -45.69 -7.17
N TYR A 560 -2.17 -46.69 -7.94
CA TYR A 560 -2.30 -46.78 -9.38
C TYR A 560 -2.92 -48.13 -9.75
N GLU A 561 -3.79 -48.13 -10.75
CA GLU A 561 -4.30 -49.33 -11.40
C GLU A 561 -3.46 -49.62 -12.65
N ILE A 562 -2.85 -50.81 -12.72
CA ILE A 562 -2.14 -51.28 -13.91
C ILE A 562 -3.13 -52.08 -14.77
N GLN A 563 -3.63 -51.46 -15.82
CA GLN A 563 -4.55 -52.08 -16.77
C GLN A 563 -3.74 -52.85 -17.82
N VAL A 564 -3.92 -54.16 -17.83
CA VAL A 564 -3.21 -55.09 -18.73
C VAL A 564 -4.16 -55.66 -19.80
N PRO A 565 -3.64 -56.12 -20.94
CA PRO A 565 -4.45 -56.79 -21.97
C PRO A 565 -5.17 -58.02 -21.43
N ALA A 566 -6.32 -58.36 -22.02
CA ALA A 566 -7.08 -59.55 -21.66
C ALA A 566 -6.22 -60.83 -21.71
N GLY A 567 -6.24 -61.62 -20.64
CA GLY A 567 -5.45 -62.85 -20.50
C GLY A 567 -4.00 -62.66 -20.05
N ALA A 568 -3.47 -61.43 -20.04
CA ALA A 568 -2.14 -61.13 -19.53
C ALA A 568 -2.13 -61.01 -17.99
N ARG A 569 -0.98 -61.31 -17.38
CA ARG A 569 -0.78 -61.25 -15.91
C ARG A 569 0.50 -60.50 -15.59
N ILE A 570 0.55 -59.81 -14.45
CA ILE A 570 1.79 -59.14 -14.01
C ILE A 570 2.70 -60.17 -13.33
N GLU A 571 3.85 -60.46 -13.94
CA GLU A 571 4.90 -61.31 -13.33
C GLU A 571 5.55 -60.56 -12.16
N LYS A 572 6.04 -59.33 -12.45
CA LYS A 572 6.73 -58.47 -11.49
C LYS A 572 6.88 -57.04 -12.01
N LEU A 573 7.19 -56.13 -11.08
CA LEU A 573 7.74 -54.82 -11.41
C LEU A 573 9.25 -54.97 -11.64
N ALA A 574 9.67 -54.97 -12.91
CA ALA A 574 11.06 -55.18 -13.31
C ALA A 574 11.98 -54.04 -12.86
N ARG A 575 11.46 -52.81 -12.79
CA ARG A 575 12.19 -51.64 -12.29
C ARG A 575 11.22 -50.53 -11.89
N ILE A 576 11.53 -49.85 -10.79
CA ILE A 576 10.81 -48.67 -10.31
C ILE A 576 11.86 -47.58 -10.10
N ASN A 577 11.80 -46.50 -10.89
CA ASN A 577 12.74 -45.39 -10.76
C ASN A 577 12.07 -44.24 -10.01
N VAL A 578 12.56 -43.98 -8.81
CA VAL A 578 12.12 -42.88 -7.97
C VAL A 578 13.32 -42.02 -7.61
N VAL A 579 13.16 -40.71 -7.69
CA VAL A 579 14.18 -39.73 -7.28
C VAL A 579 13.66 -38.84 -6.18
N ASN A 580 14.57 -38.25 -5.41
CA ASN A 580 14.24 -37.17 -4.48
C ASN A 580 13.76 -35.93 -5.27
N ALA A 581 12.62 -35.35 -4.92
CA ALA A 581 12.04 -34.22 -5.65
C ALA A 581 12.88 -32.94 -5.53
N ILE A 582 13.69 -32.81 -4.48
CA ILE A 582 14.52 -31.63 -4.20
C ILE A 582 15.94 -31.78 -4.77
N THR A 583 16.63 -32.86 -4.42
CA THR A 583 18.02 -33.09 -4.83
C THR A 583 18.15 -33.72 -6.21
N LYS A 584 17.07 -34.32 -6.73
CA LYS A 584 17.02 -35.15 -7.94
C LYS A 584 17.92 -36.40 -7.88
N GLU A 585 18.50 -36.72 -6.72
CA GLU A 585 19.30 -37.92 -6.51
C GLU A 585 18.38 -39.18 -6.54
N PRO A 586 18.77 -40.26 -7.25
CA PRO A 586 18.01 -41.51 -7.25
C PRO A 586 18.20 -42.30 -5.95
N PHE A 587 17.20 -43.10 -5.57
CA PHE A 587 17.31 -44.03 -4.45
C PHE A 587 16.52 -45.32 -4.70
N THR A 588 16.82 -46.37 -3.94
CA THR A 588 16.15 -47.67 -4.06
C THR A 588 14.91 -47.72 -3.17
N ILE A 589 13.74 -47.87 -3.79
CA ILE A 589 12.48 -48.07 -3.08
C ILE A 589 12.33 -49.52 -2.59
N ARG A 590 11.82 -49.73 -1.38
CA ARG A 590 11.70 -51.06 -0.75
C ARG A 590 10.32 -51.69 -0.99
N ARG A 591 10.27 -52.99 -1.27
CA ARG A 591 8.99 -53.71 -1.35
C ARG A 591 8.44 -53.95 0.05
N ASP A 592 7.16 -53.66 0.24
CA ASP A 592 6.40 -53.98 1.45
C ASP A 592 5.26 -54.91 1.04
N ALA A 593 5.45 -56.21 1.29
CA ALA A 593 4.52 -57.25 0.84
C ALA A 593 3.18 -57.20 1.57
N GLU A 594 3.16 -56.65 2.78
CA GLU A 594 1.98 -56.52 3.65
C GLU A 594 1.32 -55.15 3.55
N MET A 595 1.75 -54.32 2.59
CA MET A 595 1.19 -52.98 2.38
C MET A 595 -0.34 -53.08 2.18
N ASN A 596 -1.10 -52.38 3.00
CA ASN A 596 -2.54 -52.29 2.82
C ASN A 596 -2.87 -51.36 1.65
N ILE A 597 -3.20 -51.94 0.48
CA ILE A 597 -3.58 -51.17 -0.72
C ILE A 597 -5.12 -51.10 -0.81
N PRO A 598 -5.72 -49.91 -0.66
CA PRO A 598 -7.15 -49.77 -0.78
C PRO A 598 -7.58 -49.78 -2.27
N VAL A 599 -8.71 -50.43 -2.56
CA VAL A 599 -9.28 -50.55 -3.93
C VAL A 599 -9.99 -49.26 -4.35
N ALA A 600 -10.53 -48.55 -3.36
CA ALA A 600 -11.12 -47.22 -3.51
C ALA A 600 -10.27 -46.20 -2.74
N HIS A 601 -10.36 -44.94 -3.15
CA HIS A 601 -9.70 -43.85 -2.46
C HIS A 601 -10.20 -43.73 -1.00
N LYS A 602 -9.29 -43.44 -0.05
CA LYS A 602 -9.61 -43.22 1.37
C LYS A 602 -9.29 -41.77 1.74
N ALA A 603 -9.94 -41.25 2.79
CA ALA A 603 -9.64 -39.93 3.37
C ALA A 603 -8.14 -39.68 3.71
N ASN A 604 -7.31 -40.73 3.81
CA ASN A 604 -5.88 -40.64 4.08
C ASN A 604 -4.96 -40.66 2.85
N SER A 605 -5.49 -40.79 1.64
CA SER A 605 -4.72 -40.63 0.41
C SER A 605 -4.31 -39.16 0.20
N VAL A 606 -3.37 -38.94 -0.70
CA VAL A 606 -2.69 -37.65 -0.88
C VAL A 606 -2.76 -37.23 -2.34
N TRP A 607 -3.39 -36.10 -2.62
CA TRP A 607 -3.50 -35.47 -3.93
C TRP A 607 -2.87 -34.08 -3.90
N TRP A 608 -1.85 -33.83 -4.72
CA TRP A 608 -1.23 -32.52 -4.88
C TRP A 608 -0.73 -32.35 -6.30
N ARG A 609 -0.54 -31.09 -6.70
CA ARG A 609 -0.41 -30.67 -8.10
C ARG A 609 -1.66 -30.98 -8.92
N PRO A 610 -2.84 -30.54 -8.45
CA PRO A 610 -4.11 -30.77 -9.15
C PRO A 610 -4.08 -30.25 -10.60
N ASP A 611 -3.32 -29.18 -10.86
CA ASP A 611 -3.17 -28.58 -12.19
C ASP A 611 -2.47 -29.51 -13.20
N ASP A 612 -1.67 -30.48 -12.73
CA ASP A 612 -1.05 -31.49 -13.60
C ASP A 612 -2.09 -32.46 -14.18
N PHE A 613 -3.24 -32.63 -13.51
CA PHE A 613 -4.34 -33.51 -13.93
C PHE A 613 -5.56 -32.73 -14.44
N ALA A 614 -5.64 -31.43 -14.15
CA ALA A 614 -6.74 -30.59 -14.54
C ALA A 614 -6.89 -30.52 -16.07
N GLY A 615 -8.13 -30.71 -16.52
CA GLY A 615 -8.58 -30.30 -17.85
C GLY A 615 -8.94 -28.81 -17.88
N VAL A 616 -9.15 -28.28 -19.08
CA VAL A 616 -9.68 -26.92 -19.23
C VAL A 616 -11.19 -27.00 -19.37
N ASP A 617 -11.91 -26.48 -18.39
CA ASP A 617 -13.35 -26.29 -18.48
C ASP A 617 -13.65 -25.13 -19.45
N THR A 618 -13.99 -25.47 -20.70
CA THR A 618 -14.18 -24.49 -21.77
C THR A 618 -15.66 -24.19 -21.95
N VAL A 619 -16.05 -22.97 -21.62
CA VAL A 619 -17.37 -22.43 -21.93
C VAL A 619 -17.34 -21.82 -23.33
N THR A 620 -18.29 -22.19 -24.19
CA THR A 620 -18.46 -21.58 -25.52
C THR A 620 -19.72 -20.73 -25.57
N TRP A 621 -19.57 -19.47 -25.95
CA TRP A 621 -20.67 -18.54 -26.17
C TRP A 621 -20.93 -18.36 -27.66
N SER A 622 -22.21 -18.39 -28.06
CA SER A 622 -22.64 -18.21 -29.44
C SER A 622 -24.00 -17.50 -29.53
N GLY A 623 -24.24 -16.74 -30.59
CA GLY A 623 -25.50 -16.03 -30.82
C GLY A 623 -25.65 -14.76 -29.98
N ASN A 624 -26.79 -14.59 -29.31
CA ASN A 624 -27.03 -13.45 -28.41
C ASN A 624 -26.88 -13.90 -26.96
N VAL A 625 -25.88 -13.37 -26.26
CA VAL A 625 -25.59 -13.71 -24.85
C VAL A 625 -25.83 -12.48 -24.00
N VAL A 626 -26.65 -12.61 -22.95
CA VAL A 626 -26.88 -11.55 -21.95
C VAL A 626 -26.21 -11.94 -20.65
N VAL A 627 -25.35 -11.05 -20.13
CA VAL A 627 -24.60 -11.23 -18.90
C VAL A 627 -25.08 -10.19 -17.88
N SER A 628 -25.87 -10.65 -16.90
CA SER A 628 -26.48 -9.79 -15.88
C SER A 628 -25.67 -9.68 -14.58
N GLU A 629 -24.61 -10.47 -14.43
CA GLU A 629 -23.74 -10.51 -13.25
C GLU A 629 -22.29 -10.72 -13.66
N THR A 630 -21.35 -10.16 -12.89
CA THR A 630 -19.92 -10.30 -13.18
C THR A 630 -19.52 -11.77 -13.24
N LYS A 631 -18.83 -12.17 -14.31
CA LYS A 631 -18.33 -13.54 -14.50
C LYS A 631 -16.82 -13.55 -14.31
N VAL A 632 -16.36 -14.35 -13.37
CA VAL A 632 -14.93 -14.58 -13.11
C VAL A 632 -14.56 -15.98 -13.61
N PHE A 633 -13.63 -16.01 -14.57
CA PHE A 633 -13.00 -17.22 -15.07
C PHE A 633 -11.62 -17.31 -14.43
N THR A 634 -11.30 -18.48 -13.91
CA THR A 634 -10.10 -18.70 -13.11
C THR A 634 -9.19 -19.76 -13.75
N THR A 635 -8.01 -20.01 -13.17
CA THR A 635 -7.10 -21.09 -13.59
C THR A 635 -7.85 -22.41 -13.84
N GLY A 636 -7.62 -23.00 -15.01
CA GLY A 636 -8.30 -24.23 -15.47
C GLY A 636 -9.62 -23.99 -16.20
N GLN A 637 -10.06 -22.75 -16.39
CA GLN A 637 -11.24 -22.40 -17.18
C GLN A 637 -10.86 -21.61 -18.44
N ALA A 638 -11.71 -21.69 -19.46
CA ALA A 638 -11.59 -20.89 -20.66
C ALA A 638 -12.96 -20.40 -21.15
N LEU A 639 -12.98 -19.21 -21.73
CA LEU A 639 -14.11 -18.71 -22.50
C LEU A 639 -13.73 -18.61 -23.97
N THR A 640 -14.48 -19.28 -24.83
CA THR A 640 -14.44 -19.11 -26.28
C THR A 640 -15.73 -18.44 -26.76
N VAL A 641 -15.61 -17.38 -27.56
CA VAL A 641 -16.76 -16.71 -28.18
C VAL A 641 -16.74 -16.97 -29.68
N ALA A 642 -17.81 -17.57 -30.19
CA ALA A 642 -17.93 -17.96 -31.60
C ALA A 642 -18.17 -16.73 -32.52
N PRO A 643 -17.80 -16.80 -33.82
CA PRO A 643 -18.08 -15.74 -34.79
C PRO A 643 -19.55 -15.32 -34.81
N GLY A 644 -19.82 -14.03 -35.03
CA GLY A 644 -21.17 -13.47 -35.13
C GLY A 644 -21.92 -13.33 -33.80
N THR A 645 -21.24 -13.54 -32.67
CA THR A 645 -21.85 -13.45 -31.34
C THR A 645 -21.94 -12.01 -30.86
N THR A 646 -23.09 -11.64 -30.29
CA THR A 646 -23.28 -10.39 -29.54
C THR A 646 -23.41 -10.68 -28.05
N VAL A 647 -22.51 -10.13 -27.25
CA VAL A 647 -22.49 -10.24 -25.79
C VAL A 647 -22.95 -8.90 -25.20
N ARG A 648 -24.07 -8.93 -24.47
CA ARG A 648 -24.68 -7.77 -23.81
C ARG A 648 -24.44 -7.82 -22.32
N LEU A 649 -23.83 -6.78 -21.77
CA LEU A 649 -23.48 -6.70 -20.36
C LEU A 649 -24.36 -5.69 -19.62
N GLY A 650 -24.88 -6.08 -18.45
CA GLY A 650 -25.60 -5.17 -17.55
C GLY A 650 -24.71 -4.08 -16.94
N SER A 651 -25.33 -3.16 -16.23
CA SER A 651 -24.60 -2.06 -15.55
C SER A 651 -23.56 -2.58 -14.57
N ASN A 652 -22.34 -2.05 -14.65
CA ASN A 652 -21.19 -2.45 -13.81
C ASN A 652 -20.82 -3.95 -13.87
N VAL A 653 -21.37 -4.71 -14.84
CA VAL A 653 -21.06 -6.13 -15.02
C VAL A 653 -19.72 -6.28 -15.74
N SER A 654 -18.85 -7.15 -15.24
CA SER A 654 -17.52 -7.39 -15.79
C SER A 654 -17.31 -8.85 -16.21
N LEU A 655 -16.36 -9.08 -17.13
CA LEU A 655 -15.78 -10.38 -17.43
C LEU A 655 -14.33 -10.36 -16.94
N ILE A 656 -14.01 -11.16 -15.93
CA ILE A 656 -12.67 -11.22 -15.34
C ILE A 656 -12.03 -12.56 -15.67
N PHE A 657 -10.79 -12.53 -16.13
CA PHE A 657 -9.98 -13.71 -16.45
C PHE A 657 -8.73 -13.73 -15.59
N ASP A 658 -8.71 -14.50 -14.51
CA ASP A 658 -7.57 -14.63 -13.59
C ASP A 658 -6.90 -16.00 -13.75
N GLY A 659 -5.73 -16.06 -14.38
CA GLY A 659 -5.07 -17.32 -14.76
C GLY A 659 -5.79 -18.12 -15.86
N ALA A 660 -6.86 -17.55 -16.45
CA ALA A 660 -7.73 -18.19 -17.44
C ALA A 660 -7.32 -17.89 -18.90
N THR A 661 -8.00 -18.54 -19.85
CA THR A 661 -7.87 -18.23 -21.29
C THR A 661 -9.15 -17.58 -21.83
N PHE A 662 -9.00 -16.44 -22.51
CA PHE A 662 -10.09 -15.76 -23.21
C PHE A 662 -9.80 -15.70 -24.71
N THR A 663 -10.70 -16.29 -25.51
CA THR A 663 -10.58 -16.34 -26.98
C THR A 663 -11.87 -15.85 -27.62
N ALA A 664 -11.79 -14.80 -28.45
CA ALA A 664 -12.92 -14.32 -29.25
C ALA A 664 -12.42 -14.09 -30.68
N LEU A 665 -12.75 -15.02 -31.58
CA LEU A 665 -12.25 -15.04 -32.95
C LEU A 665 -13.40 -14.88 -33.93
N GLY A 666 -13.79 -13.63 -34.17
CA GLY A 666 -14.74 -13.27 -35.22
C GLY A 666 -14.09 -13.31 -36.61
N THR A 667 -14.91 -12.99 -37.61
CA THR A 667 -14.47 -12.75 -38.99
C THR A 667 -14.96 -11.39 -39.47
N GLU A 668 -14.50 -10.93 -40.63
CA GLU A 668 -14.97 -9.67 -41.22
C GLU A 668 -16.49 -9.66 -41.45
N ASP A 669 -17.04 -10.78 -41.95
CA ASP A 669 -18.48 -10.94 -42.19
C ASP A 669 -19.30 -11.22 -40.92
N GLN A 670 -18.66 -11.80 -39.90
CA GLN A 670 -19.28 -12.18 -38.63
C GLN A 670 -18.45 -11.71 -37.44
N PRO A 671 -18.38 -10.39 -37.20
CA PRO A 671 -17.64 -9.84 -36.07
C PRO A 671 -18.31 -10.23 -34.75
N ILE A 672 -17.52 -10.24 -33.67
CA ILE A 672 -18.02 -10.43 -32.31
C ILE A 672 -18.21 -9.05 -31.69
N VAL A 673 -19.35 -8.83 -31.02
CA VAL A 673 -19.69 -7.52 -30.44
C VAL A 673 -19.88 -7.65 -28.93
N PHE A 674 -19.21 -6.80 -28.16
CA PHE A 674 -19.46 -6.57 -26.74
C PHE A 674 -20.10 -5.18 -26.58
N GLU A 675 -21.30 -5.13 -26.02
CA GLU A 675 -22.09 -3.90 -25.86
C GLU A 675 -22.86 -3.88 -24.53
N SER A 676 -23.34 -2.70 -24.13
CA SER A 676 -24.26 -2.58 -22.99
C SER A 676 -25.60 -3.24 -23.30
N ASP A 677 -26.19 -3.92 -22.31
CA ASP A 677 -27.59 -4.34 -22.40
C ASP A 677 -28.49 -3.10 -22.53
N PRO A 678 -29.52 -3.10 -23.40
CA PRO A 678 -30.44 -1.97 -23.54
C PRO A 678 -31.15 -1.54 -22.25
N LYS A 679 -31.21 -2.42 -21.24
CA LYS A 679 -31.78 -2.13 -19.91
C LYS A 679 -30.75 -1.58 -18.92
N ALA A 680 -29.48 -1.50 -19.30
CA ALA A 680 -28.41 -1.01 -18.43
C ALA A 680 -28.57 0.51 -18.20
N GLU A 681 -28.62 0.92 -16.93
CA GLU A 681 -28.63 2.33 -16.54
C GLU A 681 -27.25 2.98 -16.72
N PHE A 682 -26.19 2.22 -16.43
CA PHE A 682 -24.79 2.61 -16.54
C PHE A 682 -24.03 1.76 -17.57
N PRO A 683 -22.88 2.25 -18.08
CA PRO A 683 -21.88 1.43 -18.75
C PRO A 683 -21.61 0.13 -18.00
N TRP A 684 -21.26 -0.92 -18.75
CA TRP A 684 -20.76 -2.14 -18.12
C TRP A 684 -19.35 -1.90 -17.59
N GLY A 685 -18.85 -2.82 -16.75
CA GLY A 685 -17.56 -2.69 -16.08
C GLY A 685 -16.40 -2.91 -17.06
N VAL A 686 -15.71 -4.03 -16.91
CA VAL A 686 -14.49 -4.33 -17.67
C VAL A 686 -14.46 -5.74 -18.23
N ILE A 687 -13.69 -5.92 -19.31
CA ILE A 687 -13.10 -7.19 -19.69
C ILE A 687 -11.68 -7.13 -19.12
N GLY A 688 -11.55 -7.60 -17.88
CA GLY A 688 -10.33 -7.58 -17.09
C GLY A 688 -9.59 -8.91 -17.19
N ALA A 689 -8.27 -8.89 -17.25
CA ALA A 689 -7.49 -10.13 -17.25
C ALA A 689 -6.21 -9.99 -16.41
N GLN A 690 -5.86 -11.03 -15.65
CA GLN A 690 -4.68 -11.11 -14.81
C GLN A 690 -4.02 -12.48 -14.99
N ASP A 691 -2.69 -12.53 -15.14
CA ASP A 691 -1.94 -13.79 -15.28
C ASP A 691 -2.51 -14.72 -16.39
N ALA A 692 -3.17 -14.12 -17.40
CA ALA A 692 -4.05 -14.79 -18.35
C ALA A 692 -3.57 -14.68 -19.80
N THR A 693 -4.17 -15.49 -20.68
CA THR A 693 -3.98 -15.39 -22.13
C THR A 693 -5.24 -14.83 -22.79
N VAL A 694 -5.08 -13.76 -23.58
CA VAL A 694 -6.18 -13.08 -24.28
C VAL A 694 -5.92 -13.06 -25.77
N THR A 695 -6.84 -13.56 -26.58
CA THR A 695 -6.75 -13.55 -28.05
C THR A 695 -8.06 -13.04 -28.67
N LEU A 696 -7.99 -11.90 -29.36
CA LEU A 696 -9.14 -11.22 -29.97
C LEU A 696 -8.90 -11.00 -31.47
N ASN A 697 -9.86 -11.36 -32.31
CA ASN A 697 -9.86 -11.06 -33.73
C ASN A 697 -11.25 -10.66 -34.22
N HIS A 698 -11.37 -9.59 -35.01
CA HIS A 698 -12.66 -9.03 -35.47
C HIS A 698 -13.67 -8.81 -34.34
N VAL A 699 -13.21 -8.16 -33.27
CA VAL A 699 -14.02 -7.84 -32.09
C VAL A 699 -14.37 -6.35 -32.09
N SER A 700 -15.62 -6.01 -31.76
CA SER A 700 -16.08 -4.65 -31.48
C SER A 700 -16.44 -4.52 -30.01
N VAL A 701 -15.86 -3.56 -29.30
CA VAL A 701 -16.13 -3.32 -27.86
C VAL A 701 -16.67 -1.91 -27.65
N LYS A 702 -17.87 -1.82 -27.06
CA LYS A 702 -18.62 -0.56 -26.89
C LYS A 702 -19.22 -0.46 -25.49
N GLY A 703 -19.18 0.73 -24.88
CA GLY A 703 -19.92 1.01 -23.63
C GLY A 703 -19.34 0.40 -22.35
N GLY A 704 -18.06 0.01 -22.36
CA GLY A 704 -17.33 -0.42 -21.18
C GLY A 704 -16.76 0.76 -20.40
N SER A 705 -16.33 0.53 -19.16
CA SER A 705 -15.89 1.58 -18.25
C SER A 705 -14.66 1.14 -17.45
N GLU A 706 -14.65 1.39 -16.14
CA GLU A 706 -13.74 0.78 -15.17
C GLU A 706 -14.52 -0.06 -14.19
N ALA A 707 -13.82 -0.91 -13.46
CA ALA A 707 -14.40 -1.66 -12.36
C ALA A 707 -13.35 -1.92 -11.28
N ASN A 708 -13.81 -1.94 -10.04
CA ASN A 708 -13.11 -2.66 -8.98
C ASN A 708 -13.79 -4.02 -8.88
N VAL A 709 -13.05 -5.09 -9.19
CA VAL A 709 -13.55 -6.45 -8.99
C VAL A 709 -12.65 -7.11 -7.97
N ASP A 710 -13.29 -7.63 -6.92
CA ASP A 710 -12.63 -8.09 -5.69
C ASP A 710 -11.73 -6.99 -5.10
N PHE A 711 -10.42 -7.14 -5.24
CA PHE A 711 -9.43 -6.18 -4.73
C PHE A 711 -8.52 -5.59 -5.81
N THR A 712 -8.90 -5.76 -7.08
CA THR A 712 -8.14 -5.28 -8.23
C THR A 712 -8.88 -4.14 -8.92
N HIS A 713 -8.19 -3.02 -9.11
CA HIS A 713 -8.71 -1.90 -9.89
C HIS A 713 -8.36 -2.07 -11.38
N TYR A 714 -9.39 -2.19 -12.22
CA TYR A 714 -9.27 -2.24 -13.68
C TYR A 714 -9.63 -0.87 -14.26
N ALA A 715 -8.61 -0.15 -14.76
CA ALA A 715 -8.71 1.27 -15.10
C ALA A 715 -9.44 1.58 -16.42
N GLU A 716 -9.61 0.61 -17.31
CA GLU A 716 -10.23 0.76 -18.63
C GLU A 716 -11.09 -0.46 -18.98
N ALA A 717 -11.94 -0.33 -20.01
CA ALA A 717 -12.84 -1.40 -20.43
C ALA A 717 -12.09 -2.68 -20.83
N MET A 718 -10.85 -2.53 -21.30
CA MET A 718 -9.90 -3.62 -21.49
C MET A 718 -8.69 -3.36 -20.58
N SER A 719 -8.58 -4.10 -19.49
CA SER A 719 -7.49 -3.93 -18.51
C SER A 719 -6.78 -5.23 -18.20
N PHE A 720 -5.50 -5.31 -18.58
CA PHE A 720 -4.75 -6.55 -18.62
C PHE A 720 -3.43 -6.44 -17.81
N TYR A 721 -3.29 -7.32 -16.83
CA TYR A 721 -2.15 -7.40 -15.91
C TYR A 721 -1.40 -8.72 -16.10
N HIS A 722 -0.09 -8.68 -16.33
CA HIS A 722 0.73 -9.89 -16.51
C HIS A 722 0.22 -10.88 -17.55
N THR A 723 -0.37 -10.36 -18.64
CA THR A 723 -1.01 -11.18 -19.67
C THR A 723 -0.10 -11.45 -20.86
N LYS A 724 -0.45 -12.48 -21.62
CA LYS A 724 -0.08 -12.62 -23.03
C LYS A 724 -1.29 -12.27 -23.90
N THR A 725 -1.19 -11.16 -24.63
CA THR A 725 -2.31 -10.56 -25.37
C THR A 725 -2.03 -10.47 -26.87
N ASP A 726 -2.98 -10.91 -27.69
CA ASP A 726 -2.98 -10.71 -29.14
C ASP A 726 -4.34 -10.16 -29.59
N ILE A 727 -4.36 -8.97 -30.20
CA ILE A 727 -5.58 -8.29 -30.66
C ILE A 727 -5.40 -7.87 -32.11
N GLN A 728 -6.30 -8.35 -32.97
CA GLN A 728 -6.23 -8.11 -34.41
C GLN A 728 -7.57 -7.63 -34.97
N ASN A 729 -7.54 -6.77 -35.99
CA ASN A 729 -8.69 -6.39 -36.82
C ASN A 729 -9.93 -5.93 -36.04
N SER A 730 -9.73 -5.21 -34.92
CA SER A 730 -10.77 -4.94 -33.93
C SER A 730 -11.09 -3.44 -33.80
N TYR A 731 -12.25 -3.13 -33.23
CA TYR A 731 -12.77 -1.78 -33.06
C TYR A 731 -13.18 -1.50 -31.61
N PHE A 732 -12.84 -0.33 -31.10
CA PHE A 732 -13.14 0.10 -29.73
C PHE A 732 -13.82 1.48 -29.75
N GLU A 733 -14.98 1.60 -29.11
CA GLU A 733 -15.77 2.84 -29.03
C GLU A 733 -15.87 3.34 -27.57
N ASP A 734 -15.52 4.60 -27.35
CA ASP A 734 -15.36 5.27 -26.05
C ASP A 734 -14.47 4.52 -25.04
N ASN A 735 -13.54 3.72 -25.57
CA ASN A 735 -12.68 2.83 -24.79
C ASN A 735 -11.19 3.05 -25.11
N SER A 736 -10.33 2.54 -24.24
CA SER A 736 -8.89 2.37 -24.42
C SER A 736 -8.46 1.00 -23.87
N ILE A 737 -7.22 0.62 -24.14
CA ILE A 737 -6.63 -0.61 -23.61
C ILE A 737 -5.55 -0.25 -22.61
N SER A 738 -5.59 -0.82 -21.40
CA SER A 738 -4.50 -0.69 -20.42
C SER A 738 -3.77 -2.01 -20.22
N LEU A 739 -2.44 -1.97 -20.31
CA LEU A 739 -1.54 -3.11 -20.16
C LEU A 739 -0.52 -2.82 -19.05
N SER A 740 -0.41 -3.71 -18.07
CA SER A 740 0.65 -3.65 -17.06
C SER A 740 1.37 -4.98 -16.94
N GLY A 741 2.71 -4.97 -16.92
CA GLY A 741 3.53 -6.17 -16.82
C GLY A 741 3.30 -7.22 -17.92
N SER A 742 2.71 -6.83 -19.06
CA SER A 742 2.16 -7.73 -20.07
C SER A 742 3.03 -7.80 -21.34
N THR A 743 2.82 -8.85 -22.13
CA THR A 743 3.33 -8.93 -23.51
C THR A 743 2.15 -8.85 -24.47
N ALA A 744 2.17 -7.90 -25.40
CA ALA A 744 1.04 -7.63 -26.28
C ALA A 744 1.42 -7.39 -27.74
N ALA A 745 0.66 -7.99 -28.66
CA ALA A 745 0.64 -7.63 -30.07
C ALA A 745 -0.73 -7.04 -30.43
N ILE A 746 -0.76 -5.82 -30.95
CA ILE A 746 -2.00 -5.12 -31.32
C ILE A 746 -1.87 -4.66 -32.77
N LYS A 747 -2.69 -5.22 -33.66
CA LYS A 747 -2.57 -5.06 -35.11
C LYS A 747 -3.90 -4.70 -35.77
N GLN A 748 -3.90 -3.68 -36.64
CA GLN A 748 -5.08 -3.23 -37.38
C GLN A 748 -6.27 -2.93 -36.46
N VAL A 749 -6.02 -2.21 -35.37
CA VAL A 749 -7.05 -1.83 -34.40
C VAL A 749 -7.42 -0.37 -34.58
N SER A 750 -8.71 -0.08 -34.51
CA SER A 750 -9.23 1.27 -34.62
C SER A 750 -10.04 1.69 -33.39
N PHE A 751 -9.94 2.96 -33.02
CA PHE A 751 -10.59 3.52 -31.85
C PHE A 751 -11.45 4.72 -32.23
N SER A 752 -12.67 4.83 -31.70
CA SER A 752 -13.42 6.08 -31.59
C SER A 752 -13.45 6.44 -30.12
N SER A 753 -12.56 7.31 -29.65
CA SER A 753 -12.41 7.56 -28.21
C SER A 753 -11.89 8.97 -27.93
N PRO A 754 -12.40 9.66 -26.87
CA PRO A 754 -11.86 10.93 -26.41
C PRO A 754 -10.42 10.81 -25.91
N ARG A 755 -10.00 9.62 -25.48
CA ARG A 755 -8.68 9.41 -24.86
C ARG A 755 -7.57 9.77 -25.82
N ARG A 756 -6.66 10.65 -25.37
CA ARG A 756 -5.45 11.05 -26.12
C ARG A 756 -4.51 9.87 -26.36
N GLU A 757 -4.32 9.01 -25.36
CA GLU A 757 -3.58 7.75 -25.46
C GLU A 757 -4.57 6.57 -25.60
N LEU A 758 -4.46 5.79 -26.68
CA LEU A 758 -5.39 4.70 -27.00
C LEU A 758 -4.99 3.37 -26.36
N VAL A 759 -3.69 3.17 -26.17
CA VAL A 759 -3.09 2.00 -25.51
C VAL A 759 -2.16 2.53 -24.43
N LEU A 760 -2.55 2.36 -23.17
CA LEU A 760 -1.74 2.67 -22.01
C LEU A 760 -0.90 1.45 -21.67
N SER A 761 0.40 1.61 -21.49
CA SER A 761 1.30 0.50 -21.18
C SER A 761 2.30 0.85 -20.09
N GLU A 762 2.34 0.05 -19.03
CA GLU A 762 3.31 0.15 -17.94
C GLU A 762 4.09 -1.17 -17.82
N ASN A 763 5.43 -1.10 -17.72
CA ASN A 763 6.31 -2.27 -17.58
C ASN A 763 6.00 -3.42 -18.57
N SER A 764 5.51 -3.09 -19.76
CA SER A 764 4.97 -4.04 -20.73
C SER A 764 5.75 -4.01 -22.05
N VAL A 765 5.80 -5.13 -22.74
CA VAL A 765 6.37 -5.24 -24.09
C VAL A 765 5.23 -5.23 -25.09
N VAL A 766 4.99 -4.09 -25.74
CA VAL A 766 3.86 -3.88 -26.64
C VAL A 766 4.32 -3.63 -28.08
N LYS A 767 3.79 -4.39 -29.03
CA LYS A 767 3.99 -4.17 -30.48
C LYS A 767 2.69 -3.63 -31.09
N LEU A 768 2.75 -2.41 -31.62
CA LEU A 768 1.62 -1.76 -32.30
C LEU A 768 1.85 -1.75 -33.82
N ASP A 769 0.87 -2.22 -34.59
CA ASP A 769 0.88 -2.16 -36.07
C ASP A 769 -0.48 -1.65 -36.57
N LYS A 770 -0.49 -0.56 -37.37
CA LYS A 770 -1.72 0.06 -37.92
C LYS A 770 -2.81 0.35 -36.86
N VAL A 771 -2.41 0.87 -35.70
CA VAL A 771 -3.35 1.34 -34.66
C VAL A 771 -3.71 2.80 -34.92
N LYS A 772 -5.01 3.14 -35.02
CA LYS A 772 -5.47 4.51 -35.34
C LYS A 772 -6.72 4.94 -34.60
N ARG A 773 -6.87 6.26 -34.38
CA ARG A 773 -8.15 6.87 -34.01
C ARG A 773 -8.96 7.18 -35.28
N LEU A 774 -10.24 6.86 -35.29
CA LEU A 774 -11.21 7.26 -36.32
C LEU A 774 -11.87 8.58 -35.90
N GLY A 775 -12.13 9.45 -36.89
CA GLY A 775 -12.55 10.85 -36.72
C GLY A 775 -13.38 11.15 -35.47
N TYR A 776 -12.69 11.70 -34.46
CA TYR A 776 -13.26 12.07 -33.17
C TYR A 776 -13.00 13.56 -32.95
N GLU A 777 -14.08 14.34 -32.87
CA GLU A 777 -14.04 15.75 -32.54
C GLU A 777 -14.58 15.93 -31.10
N PRO A 778 -13.80 16.55 -30.19
CA PRO A 778 -14.21 16.72 -28.80
C PRO A 778 -15.23 17.86 -28.68
N VAL A 779 -16.49 17.53 -28.97
CA VAL A 779 -17.61 18.48 -28.94
C VAL A 779 -18.69 18.02 -27.98
N HIS A 780 -19.37 18.99 -27.36
CA HIS A 780 -20.65 18.78 -26.72
C HIS A 780 -21.70 18.60 -27.81
N ALA A 781 -21.94 17.35 -28.19
CA ALA A 781 -22.87 17.01 -29.26
C ALA A 781 -24.33 17.14 -28.83
N LEU A 782 -25.21 17.61 -29.72
CA LEU A 782 -26.64 17.79 -29.41
C LEU A 782 -27.29 16.55 -28.78
N ALA A 783 -26.86 15.36 -29.20
CA ALA A 783 -27.36 14.07 -28.75
C ALA A 783 -27.21 13.80 -27.24
N ILE A 784 -26.41 14.58 -26.50
CA ILE A 784 -26.30 14.42 -25.04
C ILE A 784 -27.49 15.04 -24.27
N LEU A 785 -28.27 15.93 -24.89
CA LEU A 785 -29.44 16.56 -24.24
C LEU A 785 -30.57 15.55 -23.97
N ASP A 786 -30.68 14.52 -24.80
CA ASP A 786 -31.72 13.47 -24.69
C ASP A 786 -31.28 12.28 -23.79
N LYS A 787 -30.05 12.31 -23.26
CA LYS A 787 -29.48 11.24 -22.44
C LYS A 787 -29.61 11.54 -20.94
N PRO A 788 -29.69 10.52 -20.07
CA PRO A 788 -29.61 10.72 -18.63
C PRO A 788 -28.26 11.32 -18.24
N ALA A 789 -28.28 12.34 -17.38
CA ALA A 789 -27.11 13.03 -16.88
C ALA A 789 -26.81 12.68 -15.41
N TYR A 790 -25.52 12.66 -15.08
CA TYR A 790 -25.01 12.27 -13.77
C TYR A 790 -24.31 13.40 -13.03
N GLY A 791 -24.29 13.30 -11.70
CA GLY A 791 -23.77 14.32 -10.78
C GLY A 791 -24.88 15.00 -9.97
N THR A 792 -24.59 16.19 -9.48
CA THR A 792 -25.56 17.09 -8.85
C THR A 792 -26.24 17.93 -9.94
N PRO A 793 -27.58 17.89 -10.06
CA PRO A 793 -28.32 18.70 -11.03
C PRO A 793 -28.21 20.20 -10.72
N ARG A 794 -28.69 21.02 -11.66
CA ARG A 794 -28.70 22.48 -11.51
C ARG A 794 -29.43 22.94 -10.24
N ARG A 795 -28.91 23.99 -9.62
CA ARG A 795 -29.52 24.70 -8.49
C ARG A 795 -29.08 26.15 -8.45
N THR A 796 -29.89 26.99 -7.82
CA THR A 796 -29.57 28.41 -7.63
C THR A 796 -28.55 28.61 -6.50
N GLU A 797 -27.40 29.16 -6.84
CA GLU A 797 -26.40 29.66 -5.89
C GLU A 797 -26.57 31.18 -5.73
N ARG A 798 -26.52 31.67 -4.48
CA ARG A 798 -26.68 33.09 -4.14
C ARG A 798 -25.41 33.57 -3.45
N GLU A 799 -24.66 34.45 -4.11
CA GLU A 799 -23.37 34.91 -3.60
C GLU A 799 -23.25 36.43 -3.64
N PHE A 800 -22.69 37.00 -2.58
CA PHE A 800 -22.05 38.32 -2.64
C PHE A 800 -20.58 38.15 -3.00
N LYS A 801 -20.07 39.04 -3.85
CA LYS A 801 -18.66 39.08 -4.26
C LYS A 801 -18.10 40.50 -4.22
N PHE A 802 -17.00 40.66 -3.50
CA PHE A 802 -16.30 41.94 -3.39
C PHE A 802 -14.80 41.75 -3.60
N ALA A 803 -14.17 42.69 -4.30
CA ALA A 803 -12.72 42.78 -4.43
C ALA A 803 -12.15 43.60 -3.29
N ILE A 804 -11.03 43.14 -2.74
CA ILE A 804 -10.25 43.86 -1.72
C ILE A 804 -9.09 44.55 -2.43
N MET A 805 -9.04 45.87 -2.35
CA MET A 805 -8.08 46.71 -3.06
C MET A 805 -7.54 47.81 -2.15
N GLY A 806 -6.31 48.26 -2.41
CA GLY A 806 -5.65 49.30 -1.62
C GLY A 806 -4.14 49.21 -1.73
N GLU A 807 -3.44 50.26 -1.32
CA GLU A 807 -1.98 50.27 -1.33
C GLU A 807 -1.44 49.22 -0.35
N GLY A 808 -0.64 48.27 -0.86
CA GLY A 808 -0.03 47.20 -0.06
C GLY A 808 -0.90 45.95 0.17
N VAL A 809 -2.13 45.92 -0.36
CA VAL A 809 -3.02 44.72 -0.29
C VAL A 809 -2.44 43.56 -1.11
N ASP A 810 -1.81 43.85 -2.24
CA ASP A 810 -1.06 42.91 -3.09
C ASP A 810 0.12 42.24 -2.36
N LYS A 811 0.61 42.87 -1.29
CA LYS A 811 1.69 42.36 -0.42
C LYS A 811 1.18 41.81 0.91
N ALA A 812 -0.13 41.92 1.17
CA ALA A 812 -0.73 41.46 2.41
C ALA A 812 -0.74 39.92 2.45
N ASP A 813 -0.56 39.38 3.64
CA ASP A 813 -0.68 37.95 3.90
C ASP A 813 -2.17 37.57 3.92
N PRO A 814 -2.67 36.77 2.94
CA PRO A 814 -4.10 36.48 2.84
C PRO A 814 -4.67 35.80 4.09
N GLU A 815 -3.87 35.00 4.79
CA GLU A 815 -4.28 34.36 6.05
C GLU A 815 -4.61 35.40 7.13
N LYS A 816 -3.83 36.50 7.19
CA LYS A 816 -4.10 37.59 8.14
C LYS A 816 -5.36 38.35 7.78
N VAL A 817 -5.60 38.57 6.49
CA VAL A 817 -6.83 39.23 6.01
C VAL A 817 -8.05 38.38 6.38
N ALA A 818 -7.98 37.07 6.19
CA ALA A 818 -9.05 36.15 6.60
C ALA A 818 -9.31 36.18 8.11
N TRP A 819 -8.25 36.23 8.93
CA TRP A 819 -8.39 36.36 10.39
C TRP A 819 -8.96 37.72 10.84
N GLU A 820 -8.70 38.79 10.10
CA GLU A 820 -9.31 40.09 10.38
C GLU A 820 -10.81 40.08 10.05
N ILE A 821 -11.23 39.42 8.97
CA ILE A 821 -12.64 39.16 8.66
C ILE A 821 -13.29 38.36 9.80
N HIS A 822 -12.64 37.28 10.23
CA HIS A 822 -13.11 36.43 11.33
C HIS A 822 -13.38 37.27 12.60
N LYS A 823 -12.45 38.13 13.00
CA LYS A 823 -12.60 38.99 14.20
C LYS A 823 -13.73 40.01 14.05
N ALA A 824 -13.90 40.58 12.86
CA ALA A 824 -14.97 41.54 12.60
C ALA A 824 -16.34 40.87 12.78
N LEU A 825 -16.50 39.67 12.25
CA LEU A 825 -17.73 38.89 12.37
C LEU A 825 -17.98 38.42 13.80
N ASP A 826 -16.97 37.88 14.49
CA ASP A 826 -17.08 37.48 15.90
C ASP A 826 -17.55 38.65 16.78
N SER A 827 -17.00 39.84 16.54
CA SER A 827 -17.40 41.06 17.25
C SER A 827 -18.85 41.45 16.94
N SER A 828 -19.27 41.39 15.68
CA SER A 828 -20.67 41.68 15.27
C SER A 828 -21.65 40.67 15.88
N ILE A 829 -21.33 39.37 15.84
CA ILE A 829 -22.17 38.30 16.39
C ILE A 829 -22.35 38.46 17.91
N LYS A 830 -21.28 38.80 18.64
CA LYS A 830 -21.34 39.04 20.09
C LYS A 830 -22.20 40.24 20.47
N ASN A 831 -22.19 41.29 19.65
CA ASN A 831 -22.99 42.48 19.85
C ASN A 831 -24.47 42.27 19.49
N ASP A 832 -24.79 41.25 18.68
CA ASP A 832 -26.15 40.82 18.29
C ASP A 832 -27.01 41.94 17.67
N SER A 833 -26.36 42.97 17.13
CA SER A 833 -26.99 44.10 16.45
C SER A 833 -26.93 43.89 14.94
N GLY A 834 -28.06 44.01 14.24
CA GLY A 834 -28.12 43.91 12.77
C GLY A 834 -28.57 42.56 12.19
N TRP A 835 -28.55 41.48 12.98
CA TRP A 835 -28.99 40.14 12.54
C TRP A 835 -30.51 39.95 12.60
N SER A 836 -31.07 39.28 11.60
CA SER A 836 -32.51 39.14 11.31
C SER A 836 -33.00 37.70 11.49
N ALA A 837 -32.29 36.70 10.95
CA ALA A 837 -32.65 35.30 11.08
C ALA A 837 -32.69 34.79 12.54
N PRO A 838 -31.77 35.20 13.45
CA PRO A 838 -31.86 34.83 14.88
C PRO A 838 -33.11 35.36 15.60
N LYS A 839 -33.82 36.34 15.01
CA LYS A 839 -35.05 36.93 15.57
C LYS A 839 -36.32 36.22 15.08
N LEU A 840 -36.20 35.27 14.15
CA LEU A 840 -37.35 34.51 13.65
C LEU A 840 -37.89 33.58 14.75
N PRO A 841 -39.22 33.41 14.89
CA PRO A 841 -39.81 32.53 15.91
C PRO A 841 -39.36 31.07 15.82
N ASP A 842 -39.01 30.61 14.62
CA ASP A 842 -38.62 29.23 14.32
C ASP A 842 -37.12 28.95 14.54
N VAL A 843 -36.30 29.98 14.81
CA VAL A 843 -34.85 29.87 14.96
C VAL A 843 -34.48 29.87 16.45
N GLN A 844 -33.68 28.89 16.86
CA GLN A 844 -33.45 28.60 18.29
C GLN A 844 -32.08 29.04 18.81
N SER A 845 -31.28 29.72 18.00
CA SER A 845 -29.92 30.13 18.41
C SER A 845 -29.47 31.41 17.72
N LYS A 846 -28.43 32.03 18.28
CA LYS A 846 -27.62 33.03 17.59
C LYS A 846 -26.71 32.37 16.56
N TYR A 847 -26.09 33.18 15.71
CA TYR A 847 -24.99 32.72 14.88
C TYR A 847 -23.75 32.36 15.72
N TRP A 848 -22.96 31.42 15.24
CA TRP A 848 -21.59 31.19 15.67
C TRP A 848 -20.75 30.75 14.47
N HIS A 849 -19.45 30.93 14.54
CA HIS A 849 -18.54 30.45 13.50
C HIS A 849 -17.70 29.27 13.98
N ASP A 850 -17.06 28.57 13.05
CA ASP A 850 -16.06 27.56 13.39
C ASP A 850 -14.83 28.22 14.07
N ASP A 851 -14.15 27.48 14.95
CA ASP A 851 -12.97 27.98 15.70
C ASP A 851 -11.75 28.24 14.79
N ASP A 852 -11.69 27.57 13.63
CA ASP A 852 -10.58 27.61 12.69
C ASP A 852 -11.01 28.15 11.31
N VAL A 853 -10.11 28.87 10.64
CA VAL A 853 -10.24 29.22 9.22
C VAL A 853 -9.55 28.14 8.40
N GLY A 854 -10.31 27.36 7.64
CA GLY A 854 -9.75 26.27 6.83
C GLY A 854 -9.05 26.80 5.58
N ASP A 855 -7.85 26.28 5.27
CA ASP A 855 -7.09 26.60 4.06
C ASP A 855 -7.09 25.43 3.06
N PHE A 856 -7.26 25.73 1.78
CA PHE A 856 -7.02 24.77 0.69
C PHE A 856 -6.78 25.49 -0.63
N LEU A 857 -6.37 24.75 -1.66
CA LEU A 857 -6.12 25.29 -3.00
C LEU A 857 -7.05 24.66 -4.03
N PHE A 858 -7.63 25.50 -4.90
CA PHE A 858 -8.20 25.08 -6.17
C PHE A 858 -7.23 25.32 -7.31
N ARG A 859 -7.07 24.30 -8.18
CA ARG A 859 -6.51 24.46 -9.52
C ARG A 859 -7.65 24.28 -10.51
N ASP A 860 -8.13 25.40 -11.05
CA ASP A 860 -9.20 25.44 -12.03
C ASP A 860 -8.64 25.57 -13.45
N ILE A 861 -9.13 24.75 -14.37
CA ILE A 861 -8.95 24.94 -15.82
C ILE A 861 -10.32 25.37 -16.35
N TYR A 862 -10.42 26.60 -16.83
CA TYR A 862 -11.63 27.14 -17.44
C TYR A 862 -11.62 26.93 -18.94
N PHE A 863 -12.80 26.69 -19.49
CA PHE A 863 -12.99 26.36 -20.90
C PHE A 863 -13.91 27.38 -21.56
N ASP A 864 -13.63 27.66 -22.83
CA ASP A 864 -14.47 28.50 -23.69
C ASP A 864 -14.58 27.88 -25.08
N THR A 865 -15.58 28.36 -25.81
CA THR A 865 -15.71 28.10 -27.24
C THR A 865 -14.78 29.02 -28.04
N PRO A 866 -14.39 28.64 -29.29
CA PRO A 866 -13.55 29.50 -30.13
C PRO A 866 -14.13 30.91 -30.37
N ASP A 867 -15.45 31.05 -30.36
CA ASP A 867 -16.21 32.30 -30.46
C ASP A 867 -16.49 32.99 -29.11
N LYS A 868 -15.85 32.54 -28.03
CA LYS A 868 -15.85 33.16 -26.69
C LYS A 868 -17.24 33.29 -26.06
N LEU A 869 -18.09 32.28 -26.24
CA LEU A 869 -19.47 32.33 -25.75
C LEU A 869 -19.55 32.23 -24.23
N ALA A 870 -18.60 31.55 -23.58
CA ALA A 870 -18.58 31.48 -22.13
C ALA A 870 -18.25 32.84 -21.51
N GLU A 871 -17.27 33.57 -22.07
CA GLU A 871 -17.01 34.96 -21.72
C GLU A 871 -18.26 35.84 -21.95
N LYS A 872 -18.81 35.80 -23.17
CA LYS A 872 -19.97 36.62 -23.59
C LYS A 872 -21.18 36.47 -22.67
N TYR A 873 -21.47 35.26 -22.22
CA TYR A 873 -22.63 34.95 -21.38
C TYR A 873 -22.30 34.73 -19.90
N ALA A 874 -21.09 35.09 -19.47
CA ALA A 874 -20.61 34.90 -18.11
C ALA A 874 -20.75 33.45 -17.57
N ILE A 875 -20.60 32.46 -18.45
CA ILE A 875 -20.60 31.03 -18.11
C ILE A 875 -19.26 30.69 -17.46
N SER A 876 -19.30 29.95 -16.35
CA SER A 876 -18.11 29.34 -15.77
C SER A 876 -18.16 27.83 -15.97
N TYR A 877 -17.50 27.33 -17.02
CA TYR A 877 -17.31 25.90 -17.29
C TYR A 877 -15.89 25.48 -16.95
N ARG A 878 -15.70 24.67 -15.89
CA ARG A 878 -14.38 24.40 -15.30
C ARG A 878 -14.13 22.96 -14.86
N TYR A 879 -12.88 22.53 -15.03
CA TYR A 879 -12.27 21.32 -14.46
C TYR A 879 -11.45 21.72 -13.23
N ARG A 880 -11.86 21.27 -12.03
CA ARG A 880 -11.31 21.72 -10.75
C ARG A 880 -10.65 20.59 -9.97
N ASN A 881 -9.37 20.73 -9.65
CA ASN A 881 -8.73 19.91 -8.63
C ASN A 881 -8.63 20.64 -7.29
N ARG A 882 -8.88 19.92 -6.19
CA ARG A 882 -8.72 20.42 -4.81
C ARG A 882 -7.50 19.81 -4.14
N TYR A 883 -6.62 20.66 -3.64
CA TYR A 883 -5.43 20.30 -2.87
C TYR A 883 -5.55 20.84 -1.45
N SER A 884 -4.92 20.18 -0.48
CA SER A 884 -4.99 20.60 0.93
C SER A 884 -4.29 21.94 1.23
N SER A 885 -3.50 22.50 0.31
CA SER A 885 -2.87 23.82 0.42
C SER A 885 -2.13 24.16 -0.87
N MET A 886 -1.77 25.44 -1.06
CA MET A 886 -0.84 25.88 -2.11
C MET A 886 0.48 25.11 -2.05
N LYS A 887 0.93 24.81 -0.83
CA LYS A 887 2.13 24.02 -0.58
C LYS A 887 1.98 22.59 -1.13
N ALA A 888 0.88 21.91 -0.84
CA ALA A 888 0.63 20.55 -1.33
C ALA A 888 0.65 20.49 -2.86
N TYR A 889 -0.02 21.44 -3.52
CA TYR A 889 -0.01 21.58 -4.98
C TYR A 889 1.39 21.77 -5.55
N LYS A 890 2.16 22.74 -5.03
CA LYS A 890 3.55 22.97 -5.48
C LYS A 890 4.42 21.73 -5.31
N TYR A 891 4.18 20.91 -4.28
CA TYR A 891 4.89 19.63 -4.12
C TYR A 891 4.43 18.58 -5.10
N HIS A 892 3.14 18.45 -5.34
CA HIS A 892 2.61 17.54 -6.35
C HIS A 892 3.18 17.87 -7.74
N VAL A 893 3.21 19.14 -8.15
CA VAL A 893 3.83 19.54 -9.42
C VAL A 893 5.34 19.23 -9.45
N LYS A 894 6.03 19.32 -8.31
CA LYS A 894 7.46 18.96 -8.23
C LYS A 894 7.71 17.46 -8.18
N ARG A 895 6.79 16.71 -7.60
CA ARG A 895 6.86 15.29 -7.24
C ARG A 895 5.47 14.66 -7.49
N PRO A 896 5.10 14.47 -8.76
CA PRO A 896 3.80 13.91 -9.13
C PRO A 896 3.64 12.48 -8.61
N ASP A 897 4.75 11.80 -8.29
CA ASP A 897 4.82 10.47 -7.69
C ASP A 897 4.44 10.41 -6.19
N TRP A 898 4.19 11.55 -5.53
CA TRP A 898 3.87 11.57 -4.09
C TRP A 898 2.37 11.62 -3.82
N SER A 899 1.79 10.45 -3.54
CA SER A 899 0.35 10.28 -3.29
C SER A 899 -0.22 11.16 -2.19
N ARG A 900 0.51 11.39 -1.08
CA ARG A 900 0.01 12.29 0.00
C ARG A 900 -0.22 13.74 -0.44
N MET A 901 0.35 14.15 -1.57
CA MET A 901 0.24 15.51 -2.12
C MET A 901 -0.75 15.58 -3.28
N TRP A 902 -1.32 14.45 -3.70
CA TRP A 902 -2.32 14.40 -4.75
C TRP A 902 -3.56 15.24 -4.38
N PRO A 903 -4.30 15.72 -5.39
CA PRO A 903 -5.59 16.33 -5.11
C PRO A 903 -6.50 15.30 -4.42
N TYR A 904 -7.25 15.75 -3.43
CA TYR A 904 -8.21 14.89 -2.71
C TYR A 904 -9.61 14.94 -3.32
N ARG A 905 -9.84 15.82 -4.31
CA ARG A 905 -11.07 15.87 -5.10
C ARG A 905 -10.86 16.40 -6.52
N LEU A 906 -11.59 15.84 -7.48
CA LEU A 906 -11.82 16.39 -8.82
C LEU A 906 -13.30 16.74 -8.98
N GLU A 907 -13.58 17.87 -9.60
CA GLU A 907 -14.93 18.36 -9.88
C GLU A 907 -15.02 18.89 -11.31
N TYR A 908 -16.02 18.43 -12.05
CA TYR A 908 -16.50 19.10 -13.26
C TYR A 908 -17.62 20.03 -12.84
N GLN A 909 -17.61 21.26 -13.32
CA GLN A 909 -18.60 22.25 -12.90
C GLN A 909 -19.01 23.17 -14.04
N ALA A 910 -20.31 23.44 -14.11
CA ALA A 910 -20.88 24.48 -14.94
C ALA A 910 -21.67 25.44 -14.05
N LYS A 911 -21.48 26.75 -14.29
CA LYS A 911 -22.33 27.82 -13.77
C LYS A 911 -22.88 28.59 -14.97
N VAL A 912 -24.20 28.64 -15.10
CA VAL A 912 -24.94 29.27 -16.22
C VAL A 912 -26.02 30.21 -15.66
N GLU A 913 -26.66 31.00 -16.53
CA GLU A 913 -27.77 31.90 -16.13
C GLU A 913 -27.41 32.89 -15.01
N ARG A 914 -26.19 33.44 -15.03
CA ARG A 914 -25.76 34.43 -14.03
C ARG A 914 -26.60 35.71 -14.13
N GLN A 915 -27.18 36.15 -13.02
CA GLN A 915 -27.92 37.40 -12.90
C GLN A 915 -27.30 38.28 -11.83
N GLU A 916 -26.93 39.51 -12.20
CA GLU A 916 -26.45 40.54 -11.28
C GLU A 916 -27.63 41.33 -10.71
N LEU A 917 -27.78 41.32 -9.39
CA LEU A 917 -28.91 41.94 -8.69
C LEU A 917 -28.53 43.25 -7.98
N GLY A 918 -27.27 43.68 -8.13
CA GLY A 918 -26.74 44.95 -7.59
C GLY A 918 -25.89 44.77 -6.34
N ALA A 919 -25.04 45.77 -6.05
CA ALA A 919 -24.16 45.80 -4.88
C ALA A 919 -23.28 44.53 -4.68
N GLY A 920 -22.89 43.87 -5.78
CA GLY A 920 -22.07 42.66 -5.74
C GLY A 920 -22.85 41.38 -5.43
N PHE A 921 -24.19 41.44 -5.33
CA PHE A 921 -25.05 40.28 -5.19
C PHE A 921 -25.38 39.67 -6.56
N SER A 922 -25.22 38.36 -6.66
CA SER A 922 -25.53 37.62 -7.89
C SER A 922 -26.21 36.29 -7.59
N THR A 923 -27.03 35.85 -8.54
CA THR A 923 -27.56 34.48 -8.57
C THR A 923 -27.04 33.76 -9.80
N VAL A 924 -26.85 32.45 -9.69
CA VAL A 924 -26.34 31.63 -10.80
C VAL A 924 -26.81 30.18 -10.67
N GLU A 925 -27.08 29.52 -11.78
CA GLU A 925 -27.44 28.10 -11.78
C GLU A 925 -26.19 27.23 -11.87
N GLU A 926 -25.95 26.42 -10.85
CA GLU A 926 -24.76 25.59 -10.72
C GLU A 926 -25.08 24.09 -10.85
N ALA A 927 -24.36 23.39 -11.72
CA ALA A 927 -24.33 21.94 -11.79
C ALA A 927 -22.92 21.40 -11.51
N ARG A 928 -22.81 20.21 -10.88
CA ARG A 928 -21.52 19.60 -10.50
C ARG A 928 -21.47 18.12 -10.83
N PHE A 929 -20.31 17.61 -11.19
CA PHE A 929 -20.00 16.17 -11.20
C PHE A 929 -18.70 15.96 -10.43
N GLU A 930 -18.81 15.33 -9.25
CA GLU A 930 -17.70 15.23 -8.29
C GLU A 930 -17.18 13.79 -8.20
N PHE A 931 -15.87 13.61 -8.19
CA PHE A 931 -15.22 12.30 -8.02
C PHE A 931 -15.23 11.90 -6.54
N ARG A 932 -16.41 11.53 -6.04
CA ARG A 932 -16.66 11.07 -4.66
C ARG A 932 -17.90 10.20 -4.60
N LYS A 933 -17.93 9.24 -3.68
CA LYS A 933 -19.03 8.27 -3.52
C LYS A 933 -20.41 8.87 -3.24
N GLU A 934 -20.47 10.13 -2.80
CA GLU A 934 -21.75 10.83 -2.58
C GLU A 934 -22.32 11.47 -3.87
N SER A 935 -21.59 11.44 -4.98
CA SER A 935 -22.00 12.02 -6.26
C SER A 935 -22.25 10.91 -7.27
N SER A 936 -23.49 10.81 -7.77
CA SER A 936 -23.86 9.88 -8.83
C SER A 936 -22.94 10.03 -10.07
N PRO A 937 -22.52 8.94 -10.72
CA PRO A 937 -22.93 7.54 -10.51
C PRO A 937 -22.13 6.82 -9.42
N PHE A 938 -21.22 7.52 -8.74
CA PHE A 938 -20.38 6.89 -7.74
C PHE A 938 -21.19 6.53 -6.48
N SER A 939 -20.78 5.46 -5.82
CA SER A 939 -21.40 4.91 -4.61
C SER A 939 -20.36 4.10 -3.83
N ASN A 940 -20.77 3.40 -2.76
CA ASN A 940 -19.88 2.44 -2.10
C ASN A 940 -19.53 1.25 -3.02
N ASP A 941 -20.41 0.89 -3.95
CA ASP A 941 -20.23 -0.24 -4.88
C ASP A 941 -19.62 0.19 -6.22
N ARG A 942 -19.57 1.50 -6.48
CA ARG A 942 -18.94 2.12 -7.65
C ARG A 942 -18.09 3.30 -7.22
N LEU A 943 -16.90 3.00 -6.71
CA LEU A 943 -15.97 4.04 -6.26
C LEU A 943 -15.49 4.92 -7.43
N PRO A 944 -15.21 6.21 -7.20
CA PRO A 944 -14.54 7.03 -8.20
C PRO A 944 -13.12 6.52 -8.48
N PRO A 945 -12.54 6.83 -9.66
CA PRO A 945 -11.12 6.58 -9.94
C PRO A 945 -10.22 7.11 -8.84
N GLU A 946 -9.10 6.45 -8.63
CA GLU A 946 -8.07 6.97 -7.74
C GLU A 946 -7.41 8.24 -8.31
N ALA A 947 -7.05 9.15 -7.41
CA ALA A 947 -6.24 10.33 -7.72
C ALA A 947 -4.87 9.91 -8.32
N PRO A 948 -4.15 10.77 -9.06
CA PRO A 948 -4.20 12.24 -9.05
C PRO A 948 -5.18 12.92 -10.03
N TRP A 949 -5.92 12.15 -10.83
CA TRP A 949 -6.80 12.69 -11.89
C TRP A 949 -6.14 13.71 -12.81
N ASP A 950 -5.07 13.29 -13.47
CA ASP A 950 -4.35 14.14 -14.41
C ASP A 950 -5.24 14.61 -15.57
N TYR A 951 -5.09 15.88 -15.94
CA TYR A 951 -5.86 16.47 -17.02
C TYR A 951 -5.67 15.75 -18.36
N ASP A 952 -4.48 15.22 -18.68
CA ASP A 952 -4.26 14.46 -19.92
C ASP A 952 -5.11 13.17 -20.01
N LEU A 953 -5.49 12.62 -18.85
CA LEU A 953 -6.30 11.40 -18.77
C LEU A 953 -7.79 11.74 -18.71
N PHE A 954 -8.19 12.69 -17.85
CA PHE A 954 -9.59 12.95 -17.52
C PHE A 954 -10.17 14.18 -18.22
N GLY A 955 -9.33 15.11 -18.66
CA GLY A 955 -9.73 16.31 -19.39
C GLY A 955 -10.49 16.04 -20.69
N PRO A 956 -10.08 15.07 -21.52
CA PRO A 956 -10.79 14.79 -22.78
C PRO A 956 -12.26 14.37 -22.61
N TYR A 957 -12.62 13.78 -21.47
CA TYR A 957 -14.03 13.49 -21.17
C TYR A 957 -14.81 14.78 -20.85
N PHE A 958 -14.20 15.69 -20.08
CA PHE A 958 -14.79 16.99 -19.75
C PHE A 958 -15.02 17.86 -21.00
N GLU A 959 -14.10 17.80 -21.97
CA GLU A 959 -14.19 18.48 -23.27
C GLU A 959 -15.40 18.06 -24.11
N THR A 960 -15.98 16.88 -23.84
CA THR A 960 -17.19 16.39 -24.54
C THR A 960 -18.45 16.43 -23.67
N GLY A 961 -18.34 16.93 -22.44
CA GLY A 961 -19.44 16.96 -21.48
C GLY A 961 -19.77 15.59 -20.87
N THR A 962 -18.88 14.62 -21.01
CA THR A 962 -19.09 13.23 -20.59
C THR A 962 -18.07 12.75 -19.56
N TYR A 963 -18.24 11.53 -19.06
CA TYR A 963 -17.26 10.75 -18.32
C TYR A 963 -17.46 9.26 -18.66
N LYS A 964 -16.51 8.65 -19.37
CA LYS A 964 -16.58 7.22 -19.78
C LYS A 964 -17.95 6.81 -20.36
N GLY A 965 -18.43 7.56 -21.35
CA GLY A 965 -19.71 7.34 -22.03
C GLY A 965 -20.95 7.88 -21.28
N MET A 966 -20.80 8.35 -20.04
CA MET A 966 -21.90 8.91 -19.25
C MET A 966 -21.98 10.43 -19.44
N VAL A 967 -23.18 10.97 -19.67
CA VAL A 967 -23.37 12.43 -19.76
C VAL A 967 -23.31 13.03 -18.36
N THR A 968 -22.63 14.16 -18.21
CA THR A 968 -22.53 14.85 -16.92
C THR A 968 -23.49 16.04 -16.88
N TYR A 969 -24.09 16.33 -15.72
CA TYR A 969 -24.94 17.52 -15.57
C TYR A 969 -24.21 18.81 -16.00
N PRO A 970 -22.96 19.09 -15.60
CA PRO A 970 -22.21 20.23 -16.10
C PRO A 970 -22.18 20.35 -17.63
N GLY A 971 -21.90 19.25 -18.34
CA GLY A 971 -21.87 19.23 -19.79
C GLY A 971 -23.24 19.43 -20.43
N GLN A 972 -24.28 18.83 -19.84
CA GLN A 972 -25.65 18.97 -20.31
C GLN A 972 -26.20 20.39 -20.11
N GLU A 973 -25.96 21.01 -18.95
CA GLU A 973 -26.47 22.36 -18.64
C GLU A 973 -25.80 23.43 -19.50
N VAL A 974 -24.48 23.36 -19.72
CA VAL A 974 -23.80 24.34 -20.58
C VAL A 974 -24.26 24.23 -22.03
N LEU A 975 -24.44 23.01 -22.53
CA LEU A 975 -24.95 22.79 -23.88
C LEU A 975 -26.39 23.29 -24.00
N ARG A 976 -27.27 22.94 -23.06
CA ARG A 976 -28.68 23.36 -23.07
C ARG A 976 -28.79 24.89 -23.11
N TYR A 977 -28.02 25.57 -22.27
CA TYR A 977 -28.00 27.03 -22.21
C TYR A 977 -27.51 27.64 -23.53
N LEU A 978 -26.43 27.12 -24.13
CA LEU A 978 -25.91 27.66 -25.40
C LEU A 978 -26.81 27.36 -26.60
N VAL A 979 -27.45 26.18 -26.64
CA VAL A 979 -28.44 25.84 -27.67
C VAL A 979 -29.62 26.82 -27.62
N ASP A 980 -30.11 27.15 -26.43
CA ASP A 980 -31.18 28.16 -26.24
C ASP A 980 -30.75 29.56 -26.73
N LYS A 981 -29.49 29.96 -26.49
CA LYS A 981 -28.99 31.30 -26.83
C LYS A 981 -28.54 31.46 -28.29
N GLU A 982 -27.92 30.45 -28.87
CA GLU A 982 -27.17 30.55 -30.13
C GLU A 982 -27.67 29.58 -31.21
N GLY A 983 -28.45 28.56 -30.86
CA GLY A 983 -29.10 27.65 -31.81
C GLY A 983 -28.19 26.67 -32.58
N LYS A 984 -26.88 26.61 -32.27
CA LYS A 984 -25.98 25.62 -32.88
C LYS A 984 -26.21 24.24 -32.26
N LYS A 985 -25.92 23.18 -33.02
CA LYS A 985 -26.11 21.80 -32.54
C LYS A 985 -24.97 21.32 -31.64
N ASP A 986 -23.74 21.64 -32.01
CA ASP A 986 -22.54 21.15 -31.33
C ASP A 986 -21.61 22.32 -30.98
N TYR A 987 -20.94 22.22 -29.83
CA TYR A 987 -19.99 23.23 -29.35
C TYR A 987 -18.67 22.58 -28.94
N ALA A 988 -17.56 23.12 -29.41
CA ALA A 988 -16.22 22.71 -28.99
C ALA A 988 -15.76 23.59 -27.82
N PHE A 989 -15.38 22.96 -26.71
CA PHE A 989 -14.81 23.66 -25.56
C PHE A 989 -13.33 23.37 -25.45
N THR A 990 -12.53 24.43 -25.32
CA THR A 990 -11.08 24.33 -25.20
C THR A 990 -10.57 25.08 -23.98
N PRO A 991 -9.48 24.62 -23.33
CA PRO A 991 -8.92 25.34 -22.18
C PRO A 991 -8.53 26.77 -22.56
N ARG A 992 -8.96 27.75 -21.76
CA ARG A 992 -8.70 29.17 -21.97
C ARG A 992 -7.86 29.81 -20.85
N ALA A 993 -8.18 29.49 -19.60
CA ALA A 993 -7.46 30.03 -18.43
C ALA A 993 -7.18 28.93 -17.40
N VAL A 994 -6.03 29.00 -16.73
CA VAL A 994 -5.77 28.25 -15.50
C VAL A 994 -5.71 29.21 -14.33
N ILE A 995 -6.52 28.96 -13.30
CA ILE A 995 -6.57 29.79 -12.10
C ILE A 995 -6.17 28.95 -10.88
N LEU A 996 -5.15 29.39 -10.17
CA LEU A 996 -4.80 28.87 -8.85
C LEU A 996 -5.45 29.74 -7.79
N THR A 997 -6.40 29.20 -7.02
CA THR A 997 -7.09 29.94 -5.96
C THR A 997 -6.72 29.36 -4.60
N GLU A 998 -5.99 30.11 -3.79
CA GLU A 998 -5.81 29.81 -2.37
C GLU A 998 -7.01 30.37 -1.62
N ARG A 999 -7.83 29.47 -1.05
CA ARG A 999 -9.10 29.80 -0.43
C ARG A 999 -9.01 29.60 1.08
N TYR A 1000 -9.37 30.65 1.82
CA TYR A 1000 -9.54 30.64 3.27
C TYR A 1000 -11.03 30.64 3.56
N ARG A 1001 -11.52 29.55 4.14
CA ARG A 1001 -12.95 29.30 4.33
C ARG A 1001 -13.32 29.39 5.81
N GLN A 1002 -14.46 30.01 6.07
CA GLN A 1002 -15.12 30.00 7.36
C GLN A 1002 -16.61 29.70 7.16
N HIS A 1003 -17.20 28.89 8.06
CA HIS A 1003 -18.65 28.72 8.10
C HIS A 1003 -19.25 29.62 9.16
N LEU A 1004 -20.41 30.17 8.84
CA LEU A 1004 -21.29 30.79 9.81
C LEU A 1004 -22.51 29.89 10.01
N ASN A 1005 -22.72 29.48 11.25
CA ASN A 1005 -23.63 28.43 11.65
C ASN A 1005 -24.78 28.98 12.49
N ILE A 1006 -25.98 28.43 12.31
CA ILE A 1006 -27.17 28.72 13.12
C ILE A 1006 -28.08 27.49 13.20
N LYS A 1007 -28.68 27.22 14.36
CA LYS A 1007 -29.65 26.13 14.52
C LYS A 1007 -30.99 26.56 13.97
N THR A 1008 -31.44 25.87 12.94
CA THR A 1008 -32.68 26.16 12.22
C THR A 1008 -33.40 24.87 11.80
N PRO A 1009 -34.75 24.86 11.74
CA PRO A 1009 -35.52 23.73 11.20
C PRO A 1009 -35.33 23.51 9.70
N TRP A 1010 -34.68 24.44 8.99
CA TRP A 1010 -34.44 24.36 7.55
C TRP A 1010 -33.08 23.78 7.19
N GLY A 1011 -32.27 23.37 8.17
CA GLY A 1011 -31.02 22.67 7.95
C GLY A 1011 -31.21 21.27 7.35
N SER A 1012 -30.30 20.85 6.49
CA SER A 1012 -30.31 19.51 5.88
C SER A 1012 -28.90 18.94 5.70
N GLY A 1013 -28.81 17.63 5.46
CA GLY A 1013 -27.53 16.95 5.26
C GLY A 1013 -26.72 16.78 6.55
N PRO A 1014 -25.40 16.50 6.43
CA PRO A 1014 -24.55 16.18 7.58
C PRO A 1014 -24.19 17.40 8.45
N ASN A 1015 -24.32 18.62 7.92
CA ASN A 1015 -24.02 19.87 8.62
C ASN A 1015 -25.24 20.83 8.54
N PRO A 1016 -26.37 20.48 9.18
CA PRO A 1016 -27.61 21.22 9.03
C PRO A 1016 -27.54 22.65 9.59
N GLU A 1017 -26.57 22.95 10.45
CA GLU A 1017 -26.39 24.29 11.02
C GLU A 1017 -25.64 25.26 10.09
N GLN A 1018 -24.95 24.78 9.05
CA GLN A 1018 -24.16 25.63 8.15
C GLN A 1018 -25.09 26.48 7.28
N SER A 1019 -25.08 27.80 7.50
CA SER A 1019 -25.97 28.74 6.81
C SER A 1019 -25.24 29.63 5.80
N TYR A 1020 -23.98 29.99 6.05
CA TYR A 1020 -23.17 30.71 5.07
C TYR A 1020 -21.78 30.11 4.94
N ILE A 1021 -21.24 30.15 3.73
CA ILE A 1021 -19.83 29.93 3.47
C ILE A 1021 -19.21 31.29 3.16
N LEU A 1022 -18.27 31.71 3.99
CA LEU A 1022 -17.40 32.83 3.70
C LEU A 1022 -16.09 32.30 3.13
N SER A 1023 -15.65 32.86 2.01
CA SER A 1023 -14.33 32.59 1.47
C SER A 1023 -13.58 33.87 1.11
N LEU A 1024 -12.33 33.94 1.57
CA LEU A 1024 -11.33 34.84 1.00
C LEU A 1024 -10.52 34.06 -0.03
N ASP A 1025 -10.56 34.52 -1.28
CA ASP A 1025 -9.90 33.91 -2.43
C ASP A 1025 -8.72 34.76 -2.88
N ASN A 1026 -7.52 34.21 -2.81
CA ASN A 1026 -6.33 34.74 -3.45
C ASN A 1026 -6.05 33.95 -4.74
N SER A 1027 -6.37 34.54 -5.88
CA SER A 1027 -6.33 33.88 -7.19
C SER A 1027 -5.17 34.36 -8.05
N ILE A 1028 -4.48 33.43 -8.71
CA ILE A 1028 -3.41 33.70 -9.68
C ILE A 1028 -3.83 33.15 -11.04
N VAL A 1029 -3.80 33.98 -12.07
CA VAL A 1029 -4.29 33.67 -13.42
C VAL A 1029 -3.14 33.36 -14.37
N TYR A 1030 -3.28 32.29 -15.16
CA TYR A 1030 -2.35 31.88 -16.20
C TYR A 1030 -3.08 31.58 -17.50
N GLU A 1031 -2.40 31.80 -18.62
CA GLU A 1031 -2.85 31.33 -19.93
C GLU A 1031 -2.82 29.79 -19.94
N ALA A 1032 -3.91 29.16 -20.39
CA ALA A 1032 -4.08 27.72 -20.18
C ALA A 1032 -3.08 26.87 -20.95
N LYS A 1033 -2.79 27.19 -22.22
CA LYS A 1033 -1.90 26.37 -23.06
C LYS A 1033 -0.51 26.27 -22.44
N SER A 1034 0.12 27.40 -22.15
CA SER A 1034 1.45 27.48 -21.56
C SER A 1034 1.53 26.82 -20.18
N TYR A 1035 0.49 26.99 -19.35
CA TYR A 1035 0.48 26.38 -18.02
C TYR A 1035 0.28 24.86 -18.06
N LEU A 1036 -0.55 24.35 -18.96
CA LEU A 1036 -0.76 22.90 -19.12
C LEU A 1036 0.47 22.21 -19.73
N GLU A 1037 1.17 22.87 -20.67
CA GLU A 1037 2.46 22.41 -21.18
C GLU A 1037 3.51 22.29 -20.06
N TYR A 1038 3.56 23.29 -19.15
CA TYR A 1038 4.38 23.23 -17.94
C TYR A 1038 4.03 22.01 -17.07
N LEU A 1039 2.75 21.78 -16.75
CA LEU A 1039 2.35 20.63 -15.93
C LEU A 1039 2.73 19.30 -16.58
N LYS A 1040 2.55 19.20 -17.90
CA LYS A 1040 2.92 18.01 -18.67
C LYS A 1040 4.43 17.74 -18.60
N ALA A 1041 5.26 18.75 -18.82
CA ALA A 1041 6.72 18.61 -18.74
C ALA A 1041 7.17 18.09 -17.35
N ARG A 1042 6.60 18.66 -16.26
CA ARG A 1042 6.88 18.21 -14.89
C ARG A 1042 6.47 16.76 -14.65
N LYS A 1043 5.31 16.34 -15.18
CA LYS A 1043 4.80 14.96 -15.05
C LYS A 1043 5.75 13.95 -15.70
N TYR A 1044 6.24 14.25 -16.91
CA TYR A 1044 7.15 13.37 -17.65
C TYR A 1044 8.63 13.51 -17.24
N GLY A 1045 8.90 14.17 -16.11
CA GLY A 1045 10.20 14.11 -15.43
C GLY A 1045 11.15 15.28 -15.68
N ASP A 1046 10.73 16.30 -16.43
CA ASP A 1046 11.50 17.53 -16.57
C ASP A 1046 11.47 18.31 -15.25
N LYS A 1047 12.61 18.32 -14.54
CA LYS A 1047 12.75 18.97 -13.24
C LYS A 1047 13.09 20.46 -13.36
N ASP A 1048 13.44 20.92 -14.54
CA ASP A 1048 13.90 22.28 -14.80
C ASP A 1048 12.80 23.13 -15.47
N ALA A 1049 11.70 22.51 -15.93
CA ALA A 1049 10.52 23.23 -16.38
C ALA A 1049 9.99 24.20 -15.30
N GLU A 1050 9.82 25.47 -15.69
CA GLU A 1050 9.29 26.57 -14.87
C GLU A 1050 7.86 26.92 -15.28
N ALA A 1051 7.08 27.43 -14.32
CA ALA A 1051 5.73 27.91 -14.62
C ALA A 1051 5.83 29.21 -15.45
N PRO A 1052 4.91 29.43 -16.41
CA PRO A 1052 4.87 30.70 -17.14
C PRO A 1052 4.57 31.88 -16.19
N PRO A 1053 4.93 33.12 -16.55
CA PRO A 1053 4.55 34.31 -15.78
C PRO A 1053 3.01 34.38 -15.61
N PRO A 1054 2.51 34.76 -14.42
CA PRO A 1054 1.09 34.97 -14.24
C PRO A 1054 0.61 36.19 -15.02
N ALA A 1055 -0.59 36.12 -15.58
CA ALA A 1055 -1.25 37.23 -16.26
C ALA A 1055 -1.76 38.29 -15.26
N GLY A 1056 -2.14 37.86 -14.05
CA GLY A 1056 -2.54 38.75 -12.98
C GLY A 1056 -2.97 38.00 -11.71
N THR A 1057 -3.37 38.75 -10.69
CA THR A 1057 -3.87 38.23 -9.41
C THR A 1057 -5.14 38.94 -8.98
N MET A 1058 -6.01 38.23 -8.26
CA MET A 1058 -7.27 38.76 -7.72
C MET A 1058 -7.39 38.40 -6.25
N LEU A 1059 -7.81 39.34 -5.41
CA LEU A 1059 -8.13 39.11 -4.00
C LEU A 1059 -9.59 39.46 -3.75
N GLU A 1060 -10.40 38.45 -3.47
CA GLU A 1060 -11.85 38.57 -3.37
C GLU A 1060 -12.39 37.97 -2.08
N VAL A 1061 -13.45 38.55 -1.54
CA VAL A 1061 -14.29 37.94 -0.51
C VAL A 1061 -15.63 37.55 -1.11
N GLU A 1062 -16.01 36.29 -0.89
CA GLU A 1062 -17.26 35.69 -1.33
C GLU A 1062 -18.08 35.27 -0.09
N VAL A 1063 -19.38 35.58 -0.07
CA VAL A 1063 -20.33 35.10 0.95
C VAL A 1063 -21.45 34.37 0.24
N GLU A 1064 -21.46 33.05 0.34
CA GLU A 1064 -22.45 32.14 -0.27
C GLU A 1064 -23.52 31.78 0.77
N PHE A 1065 -24.80 31.87 0.38
CA PHE A 1065 -25.89 31.31 1.17
C PHE A 1065 -25.87 29.79 1.00
N GLU A 1066 -25.47 29.08 2.06
CA GLU A 1066 -25.17 27.66 1.99
C GLU A 1066 -26.42 26.81 1.70
N ARG A 1067 -26.25 25.87 0.79
CA ARG A 1067 -27.31 25.05 0.19
C ARG A 1067 -28.12 24.21 1.18
N ASN A 1068 -27.54 23.78 2.30
CA ASN A 1068 -28.17 22.96 3.33
C ASN A 1068 -29.37 23.68 3.93
N VAL A 1069 -29.33 25.02 3.94
CA VAL A 1069 -30.43 25.90 4.37
C VAL A 1069 -31.14 26.52 3.16
N SER A 1070 -30.40 27.12 2.22
CA SER A 1070 -30.94 27.83 1.06
C SER A 1070 -31.82 26.93 0.17
N ASP A 1071 -31.31 25.78 -0.28
CA ASP A 1071 -32.07 24.88 -1.18
C ASP A 1071 -33.28 24.28 -0.47
N LYS A 1072 -33.15 24.02 0.84
CA LYS A 1072 -34.22 23.43 1.64
C LYS A 1072 -35.36 24.43 1.84
N LEU A 1073 -35.04 25.71 2.06
CA LEU A 1073 -36.02 26.79 2.10
C LEU A 1073 -36.76 26.91 0.77
N ASP A 1074 -36.03 27.00 -0.35
CA ASP A 1074 -36.64 27.15 -1.68
C ASP A 1074 -37.58 25.98 -2.02
N LYS A 1075 -37.13 24.73 -1.79
CA LYS A 1075 -37.98 23.54 -1.99
C LYS A 1075 -39.21 23.53 -1.10
N SER A 1076 -39.08 24.02 0.14
CA SER A 1076 -40.20 24.07 1.08
C SER A 1076 -41.21 25.15 0.67
N ILE A 1077 -40.75 26.30 0.16
CA ILE A 1077 -41.58 27.37 -0.40
C ILE A 1077 -42.32 26.85 -1.63
N GLU A 1078 -41.62 26.19 -2.56
CA GLU A 1078 -42.22 25.64 -3.77
C GLU A 1078 -43.27 24.56 -3.45
N LEU A 1079 -42.99 23.68 -2.49
CA LEU A 1079 -43.94 22.66 -2.03
C LEU A 1079 -45.18 23.31 -1.38
N ALA A 1080 -44.98 24.27 -0.48
CA ALA A 1080 -46.09 24.99 0.16
C ALA A 1080 -46.96 25.72 -0.88
N LYS A 1081 -46.34 26.31 -1.90
CA LYS A 1081 -47.04 26.94 -3.03
C LYS A 1081 -47.83 25.90 -3.84
N LYS A 1082 -47.23 24.75 -4.16
CA LYS A 1082 -47.88 23.66 -4.91
C LYS A 1082 -49.07 23.05 -4.14
N GLU A 1083 -48.98 22.99 -2.82
CA GLU A 1083 -50.02 22.46 -1.93
C GLU A 1083 -51.05 23.51 -1.47
N GLY A 1084 -50.90 24.79 -1.85
CA GLY A 1084 -51.83 25.87 -1.49
C GLY A 1084 -51.72 26.35 -0.03
N ARG A 1085 -50.64 26.02 0.69
CA ARG A 1085 -50.42 26.41 2.10
C ARG A 1085 -49.86 27.83 2.22
N THR A 1086 -50.74 28.82 2.06
CA THR A 1086 -50.37 30.25 1.94
C THR A 1086 -49.65 30.81 3.19
N GLU A 1087 -50.11 30.47 4.40
CA GLU A 1087 -49.46 30.94 5.65
C GLU A 1087 -48.05 30.38 5.79
N ASP A 1088 -47.86 29.09 5.51
CA ASP A 1088 -46.54 28.44 5.52
C ASP A 1088 -45.63 29.04 4.44
N MET A 1089 -46.15 29.29 3.24
CA MET A 1089 -45.40 29.93 2.16
C MET A 1089 -44.92 31.32 2.58
N ASN A 1090 -45.77 32.14 3.18
CA ASN A 1090 -45.41 33.49 3.65
C ASN A 1090 -44.36 33.42 4.77
N ARG A 1091 -44.52 32.51 5.73
CA ARG A 1091 -43.56 32.28 6.82
C ARG A 1091 -42.20 31.85 6.29
N LEU A 1092 -42.16 30.87 5.38
CA LEU A 1092 -40.92 30.37 4.77
C LEU A 1092 -40.24 31.43 3.88
N THR A 1093 -41.03 32.24 3.18
CA THR A 1093 -40.52 33.36 2.38
C THR A 1093 -39.89 34.42 3.29
N ALA A 1094 -40.56 34.80 4.36
CA ALA A 1094 -40.02 35.73 5.36
C ALA A 1094 -38.73 35.19 6.02
N ALA A 1095 -38.67 33.87 6.28
CA ALA A 1095 -37.46 33.23 6.78
C ALA A 1095 -36.31 33.36 5.76
N ARG A 1096 -36.53 33.00 4.50
CA ARG A 1096 -35.53 33.14 3.43
C ARG A 1096 -35.05 34.58 3.29
N ASP A 1097 -35.96 35.54 3.31
CA ASP A 1097 -35.64 36.96 3.15
C ASP A 1097 -34.84 37.49 4.37
N ALA A 1098 -35.09 36.99 5.57
CA ALA A 1098 -34.28 37.30 6.76
C ALA A 1098 -32.85 36.73 6.67
N PHE A 1099 -32.66 35.53 6.11
CA PHE A 1099 -31.32 35.02 5.79
C PHE A 1099 -30.66 35.87 4.69
N LEU A 1100 -31.36 36.26 3.64
CA LEU A 1100 -30.77 37.14 2.62
C LEU A 1100 -30.34 38.51 3.18
N ALA A 1101 -31.12 39.08 4.10
CA ALA A 1101 -30.74 40.29 4.83
C ALA A 1101 -29.47 40.09 5.67
N ASP A 1102 -29.34 38.96 6.35
CA ASP A 1102 -28.14 38.62 7.13
C ASP A 1102 -26.93 38.35 6.24
N GLN A 1103 -27.12 37.76 5.07
CA GLN A 1103 -26.07 37.59 4.06
C GLN A 1103 -25.50 38.95 3.63
N GLN A 1104 -26.36 39.95 3.40
CA GLN A 1104 -25.94 41.32 3.10
C GLN A 1104 -25.24 41.96 4.31
N HIS A 1105 -25.79 41.77 5.51
CA HIS A 1105 -25.22 42.33 6.74
C HIS A 1105 -23.78 41.85 7.00
N ILE A 1106 -23.47 40.58 6.68
CA ILE A 1106 -22.10 40.06 6.71
C ILE A 1106 -21.15 40.93 5.88
N MET A 1107 -21.56 41.31 4.67
CA MET A 1107 -20.75 42.16 3.79
C MET A 1107 -20.60 43.59 4.30
N GLU A 1108 -21.63 44.13 4.95
CA GLU A 1108 -21.58 45.45 5.59
C GLU A 1108 -20.54 45.45 6.71
N VAL A 1109 -20.57 44.45 7.60
CA VAL A 1109 -19.60 44.28 8.69
C VAL A 1109 -18.17 44.21 8.16
N ILE A 1110 -17.94 43.42 7.10
CA ILE A 1110 -16.60 43.30 6.48
C ILE A 1110 -16.16 44.63 5.87
N THR A 1111 -17.04 45.30 5.14
CA THR A 1111 -16.75 46.57 4.47
C THR A 1111 -16.42 47.68 5.46
N GLU A 1112 -17.18 47.78 6.56
CA GLU A 1112 -16.94 48.76 7.62
C GLU A 1112 -15.62 48.51 8.34
N HIS A 1113 -15.33 47.26 8.72
CA HIS A 1113 -14.08 46.91 9.41
C HIS A 1113 -12.83 47.26 8.60
N PHE A 1114 -12.84 47.06 7.28
CA PHE A 1114 -11.70 47.42 6.43
C PHE A 1114 -11.65 48.90 6.08
N ARG A 1115 -12.79 49.61 6.06
CA ARG A 1115 -12.83 51.06 5.90
C ARG A 1115 -12.01 51.76 6.99
N ASP A 1116 -12.14 51.31 8.24
CA ASP A 1116 -11.39 51.83 9.39
C ASP A 1116 -9.87 51.62 9.26
N LYS A 1117 -9.45 50.70 8.38
CA LYS A 1117 -8.05 50.35 8.10
C LYS A 1117 -7.55 50.91 6.75
N GLN A 1118 -8.30 51.81 6.11
CA GLN A 1118 -7.99 52.39 4.79
C GLN A 1118 -7.87 51.37 3.65
N ILE A 1119 -8.49 50.19 3.78
CA ILE A 1119 -8.57 49.16 2.73
C ILE A 1119 -9.94 49.26 2.06
N GLN A 1120 -9.98 49.27 0.74
CA GLN A 1120 -11.23 49.36 -0.02
C GLN A 1120 -11.79 47.95 -0.28
N VAL A 1121 -13.04 47.73 0.10
CA VAL A 1121 -13.81 46.53 -0.25
C VAL A 1121 -14.92 46.97 -1.19
N LYS A 1122 -14.88 46.57 -2.46
CA LYS A 1122 -15.80 47.04 -3.51
C LYS A 1122 -16.58 45.89 -4.13
N PRO A 1123 -17.88 46.08 -4.44
CA PRO A 1123 -18.68 45.06 -5.10
C PRO A 1123 -18.10 44.72 -6.48
N VAL A 1124 -18.20 43.44 -6.85
CA VAL A 1124 -17.75 42.92 -8.14
C VAL A 1124 -18.94 42.31 -8.87
N SER A 1125 -19.20 42.80 -10.08
CA SER A 1125 -20.32 42.34 -10.93
C SER A 1125 -19.92 41.29 -11.97
N GLU A 1126 -18.63 40.97 -12.07
CA GLU A 1126 -18.12 40.00 -13.04
C GLU A 1126 -17.83 38.66 -12.36
N SER A 1127 -18.06 37.56 -13.08
CA SER A 1127 -17.63 36.25 -12.60
C SER A 1127 -16.09 36.20 -12.57
N LYS A 1128 -15.54 35.34 -11.69
CA LYS A 1128 -14.09 35.12 -11.59
C LYS A 1128 -13.45 34.71 -12.92
N TYR A 1129 -14.21 34.01 -13.77
CA TYR A 1129 -13.76 33.65 -15.12
C TYR A 1129 -13.65 34.87 -16.04
N VAL A 1130 -14.69 35.71 -16.10
CA VAL A 1130 -14.71 36.92 -16.94
C VAL A 1130 -13.58 37.87 -16.54
N GLN A 1131 -13.38 38.10 -15.24
CA GLN A 1131 -12.25 38.89 -14.73
C GLN A 1131 -10.89 38.30 -15.15
N ALA A 1132 -10.74 36.98 -15.05
CA ALA A 1132 -9.51 36.30 -15.44
C ALA A 1132 -9.22 36.41 -16.94
N VAL A 1133 -10.26 36.37 -17.80
CA VAL A 1133 -10.10 36.62 -19.23
C VAL A 1133 -9.71 38.07 -19.51
N GLY A 1134 -10.24 39.04 -18.76
CA GLY A 1134 -9.81 40.44 -18.84
C GLY A 1134 -8.32 40.67 -18.50
N LEU A 1135 -7.70 39.75 -17.75
CA LEU A 1135 -6.27 39.78 -17.43
C LEU A 1135 -5.40 39.08 -18.49
N LEU A 1136 -5.96 38.21 -19.33
CA LEU A 1136 -5.28 37.40 -20.35
C LEU A 1136 -5.26 38.05 -21.73
#